data_AF-A0A0B7K9B6-F1
#
_entry.id   AF-A0A0B7K9B6-F1
#
_cell.length_a   1.000
_cell.length_b   1.000
_cell.length_c   1.000
_cell.angle_alpha   90.00
_cell.angle_beta   90.00
_cell.angle_gamma   90.00
#
_symmetry.space_group_name_H-M   'P 1'
#
loop_
_entity.id
_entity.type
_entity.pdbx_description
1 polymer ?
#
loop_
_entity_poly.entity_id
_entity_poly.type
_entity_poly.pdbx_seq_one_letter_code
_entity_poly.pdbx_strand_id
1 'polypeptide(L)'
;MPGIPPNRDFRFAIVCALSLEYDAVHDSLDEIWSEPTSTGGTGDPNRYTTGRMGKVPVVVLLLDGIGGVIAARAGATMHSTFPNLHFALLVGICGAVPRYGNTEVLLGDIIISKYVVQYDFGRQYPDGYKPKRTILDTLGRPSREVRSLNALWETRHLRKKLKAYTAACLWQLQQSLASTEDHGLYDYVGKEHDKLSESAYRHNHRDSKKCDTCARCLNQLDPVCDRALTSSCSDLRCIIHFIPFRKNADFTGRGAILNELHKRLFIDDQSTVALVGLGGIGKLPYNLLTRQQKRSKALRCCGCPLSAWQATNKRAQHLSRGSKFHTKQQTTLKVHSSLTLTQNKLESGSSFSTTLTMRPSLVTTRRQEIAVHLARNQVIELPELSSGEVRDLLRQLLVDPKKARDDEELKKLFGVLCYHPLAIAQAANYFNMNRTSFARYLSDYHESEEGMMELLGNGFDDDTYYNRSQSAVATTWLVSFKQVKENHPAAERVLSFISWIEPKAIPRSILPDMGSEQAKTQVIGTLEGYGFLTTREGSDILDMHSLVHTIAQRQVRSQGVSKLGRDRIFSHLYAVFPDGKWRDRYVWQQYLPHALQAYHSLSEDEPSDSTGLGYKMACCLIREGRYPEAIAILERVVIVQRRLEEDNSEKFASQDKLAQAYIDNGQIDKAISLLERIIASQSRFLPNDHPDQLTSQERLAEAYNFKRQPAPAISILEYTTAIRSKSLPENDNRLLSSQYLLAQAYTEGGRTDKALEILEHIVAIRSRSLPEDNPARLASQHQLALAYRANLQTSKAISLLEHITAVEARCLPQDHRKRLVSQHELGKAYRKDGRLEEAIEILELVVDIRSRYLPEDHRDRLRSECDLATAYSYTHNDRTKEATNILEHAVAVGSWCFAEDDTYLLVLQYALAREYGLHGRLKEAIEVMEHVVATESYCREENDGRRLASEKLLSQLREDYHSRARKLGDRIRGSLVRPLIRAFQRQRRSNDGGPARG
;
A
#
# COMPACT_ATOMS: atom_id res chain seq x y z
N MET A 1 49.40 -43.48 1.97
CA MET A 1 48.18 -42.65 2.13
C MET A 1 48.58 -41.20 1.93
N PRO A 2 47.91 -40.44 1.05
CA PRO A 2 48.19 -39.01 0.97
C PRO A 2 47.92 -38.39 2.34
N GLY A 3 48.93 -37.76 2.94
CA GLY A 3 48.82 -37.20 4.28
C GLY A 3 47.72 -36.15 4.32
N ILE A 4 46.98 -36.11 5.43
CA ILE A 4 45.98 -35.07 5.70
C ILE A 4 46.66 -33.71 5.46
N PRO A 5 46.11 -32.84 4.59
CA PRO A 5 46.70 -31.53 4.36
C PRO A 5 46.82 -30.77 5.68
N PRO A 6 47.91 -30.02 5.92
CA PRO A 6 47.97 -29.14 7.08
C PRO A 6 46.83 -28.12 7.04
N ASN A 7 46.34 -27.67 8.20
CA ASN A 7 45.18 -26.76 8.28
C ASN A 7 45.26 -25.50 7.40
N ARG A 8 46.47 -25.02 7.09
CA ARG A 8 46.74 -23.89 6.18
C ARG A 8 46.43 -24.16 4.70
N ASP A 9 46.25 -25.42 4.31
CA ASP A 9 45.97 -25.79 2.92
C ASP A 9 44.48 -25.86 2.63
N PHE A 10 43.63 -25.82 3.67
CA PHE A 10 42.19 -25.69 3.53
C PHE A 10 41.84 -24.23 3.20
N ARG A 11 41.20 -24.04 2.05
CA ARG A 11 40.74 -22.72 1.56
C ARG A 11 39.22 -22.59 1.53
N PHE A 12 38.51 -23.71 1.68
CA PHE A 12 37.06 -23.80 1.51
C PHE A 12 36.42 -24.44 2.74
N ALA A 13 35.38 -23.79 3.25
CA ALA A 13 34.57 -24.30 4.35
C ALA A 13 33.11 -24.46 3.92
N ILE A 14 32.43 -25.45 4.49
CA ILE A 14 30.99 -25.68 4.37
C ILE A 14 30.41 -25.71 5.79
N VAL A 15 29.47 -24.83 6.07
CA VAL A 15 28.83 -24.70 7.38
C VAL A 15 27.37 -25.09 7.23
N CYS A 16 26.95 -26.15 7.92
CA CYS A 16 25.58 -26.68 7.86
C CYS A 16 24.80 -26.26 9.11
N ALA A 17 23.57 -25.78 8.92
CA ALA A 17 22.72 -25.33 10.01
C ALA A 17 21.93 -26.47 10.66
N LEU A 18 21.59 -27.51 9.89
CA LEU A 18 20.84 -28.69 10.33
C LEU A 18 21.65 -29.97 10.14
N SER A 19 21.36 -30.99 10.94
CA SER A 19 21.97 -32.32 10.80
C SER A 19 21.73 -32.90 9.41
N LEU A 20 20.49 -32.78 8.89
CA LEU A 20 20.14 -33.24 7.53
C LEU A 20 21.02 -32.63 6.43
N GLU A 21 21.40 -31.35 6.59
CA GLU A 21 22.27 -30.65 5.64
C GLU A 21 23.73 -31.10 5.80
N TYR A 22 24.17 -31.37 7.02
CA TYR A 22 25.49 -31.91 7.31
C TYR A 22 25.64 -33.31 6.73
N ASP A 23 24.67 -34.19 6.93
CA ASP A 23 24.68 -35.56 6.41
C ASP A 23 24.74 -35.55 4.88
N ALA A 24 23.95 -34.70 4.22
CA ALA A 24 23.98 -34.57 2.76
C ALA A 24 25.35 -34.07 2.22
N VAL A 25 26.00 -33.14 2.92
CA VAL A 25 27.34 -32.65 2.56
C VAL A 25 28.41 -33.70 2.82
N HIS A 26 28.31 -34.39 3.95
CA HIS A 26 29.20 -35.46 4.35
C HIS A 26 29.21 -36.59 3.31
N ASP A 27 28.03 -37.04 2.89
CA ASP A 27 27.86 -38.09 1.89
C ASP A 27 28.25 -37.64 0.47
N SER A 28 28.39 -36.33 0.26
CA SER A 28 28.90 -35.75 -0.99
C SER A 28 30.43 -35.63 -1.04
N LEU A 29 31.15 -35.97 0.04
CA LEU A 29 32.62 -35.93 0.05
C LEU A 29 33.19 -37.11 -0.75
N ASP A 30 34.14 -36.83 -1.65
CA ASP A 30 34.82 -37.89 -2.41
C ASP A 30 35.72 -38.75 -1.48
N GLU A 31 36.33 -38.10 -0.49
CA GLU A 31 37.21 -38.69 0.51
C GLU A 31 37.06 -37.95 1.84
N ILE A 32 37.04 -38.71 2.94
CA ILE A 32 37.02 -38.17 4.31
C ILE A 32 38.38 -38.45 4.94
N TRP A 33 38.99 -37.43 5.52
CA TRP A 33 40.34 -37.48 6.09
C TRP A 33 40.34 -37.45 7.62
N SER A 34 39.36 -36.79 8.24
CA SER A 34 39.21 -36.79 9.70
C SER A 34 37.74 -36.71 10.11
N GLU A 35 37.33 -37.60 11.01
CA GLU A 35 36.03 -37.55 11.70
C GLU A 35 36.02 -36.52 12.84
N PRO A 36 34.84 -36.04 13.28
CA PRO A 36 34.70 -34.94 14.24
C PRO A 36 35.11 -35.36 15.66
N THR A 37 36.41 -35.50 15.90
CA THR A 37 36.98 -35.69 17.23
C THR A 37 37.50 -34.36 17.78
N SER A 38 37.35 -34.18 19.09
CA SER A 38 37.63 -32.95 19.82
C SER A 38 39.11 -32.58 19.75
N THR A 39 39.45 -31.62 18.91
CA THR A 39 40.39 -30.51 19.19
C THR A 39 40.63 -29.72 17.89
N GLY A 40 39.74 -28.77 17.60
CA GLY A 40 40.23 -27.51 17.04
C GLY A 40 41.30 -26.93 17.98
N GLY A 41 42.25 -26.14 17.48
CA GLY A 41 43.39 -25.68 18.27
C GLY A 41 43.00 -25.04 19.62
N THR A 42 43.96 -24.85 20.53
CA THR A 42 43.74 -24.29 21.87
C THR A 42 42.78 -23.08 21.86
N GLY A 43 41.53 -23.31 22.28
CA GLY A 43 40.49 -22.28 22.34
C GLY A 43 39.33 -22.38 21.33
N ASP A 44 39.35 -23.35 20.40
CA ASP A 44 38.26 -23.57 19.43
C ASP A 44 37.32 -24.72 19.88
N PRO A 45 36.07 -24.43 20.27
CA PRO A 45 35.12 -25.44 20.72
C PRO A 45 34.44 -26.20 19.57
N ASN A 46 34.63 -25.79 18.31
CA ASN A 46 33.96 -26.41 17.18
C ASN A 46 34.51 -27.80 16.86
N ARG A 47 33.68 -28.62 16.23
CA ARG A 47 34.05 -29.93 15.69
C ARG A 47 33.96 -29.91 14.17
N TYR A 48 35.02 -30.36 13.52
CA TYR A 48 35.16 -30.29 12.08
C TYR A 48 35.31 -31.68 11.47
N THR A 49 34.73 -31.85 10.29
CA THR A 49 35.03 -32.95 9.39
C THR A 49 35.86 -32.42 8.25
N THR A 50 36.99 -33.06 7.96
CA THR A 50 37.83 -32.65 6.83
C THR A 50 37.78 -33.71 5.74
N GLY A 51 37.76 -33.26 4.50
CA GLY A 51 37.69 -34.15 3.35
C GLY A 51 37.99 -33.43 2.06
N ARG A 52 37.63 -34.07 0.95
CA ARG A 52 37.87 -33.59 -0.40
C ARG A 52 36.58 -33.59 -1.23
N MET A 53 36.38 -32.51 -1.99
CA MET A 53 35.40 -32.44 -3.07
C MET A 53 36.11 -32.04 -4.37
N GLY A 54 36.09 -32.91 -5.37
CA GLY A 54 36.91 -32.79 -6.56
C GLY A 54 38.39 -32.69 -6.21
N LYS A 55 39.10 -31.67 -6.71
CA LYS A 55 40.52 -31.46 -6.39
C LYS A 55 40.74 -30.58 -5.15
N VAL A 56 39.69 -30.27 -4.41
CA VAL A 56 39.69 -29.20 -3.41
C VAL A 56 39.55 -29.79 -2.00
N PRO A 57 40.49 -29.50 -1.07
CA PRO A 57 40.32 -29.82 0.34
C PRO A 57 39.24 -28.91 0.95
N VAL A 58 38.28 -29.51 1.65
CA VAL A 58 37.15 -28.83 2.28
C VAL A 58 37.06 -29.18 3.76
N VAL A 59 36.65 -28.20 4.57
CA VAL A 59 36.26 -28.41 5.97
C VAL A 59 34.76 -28.25 6.11
N VAL A 60 34.11 -29.16 6.84
CA VAL A 60 32.67 -29.17 7.09
C VAL A 60 32.41 -28.97 8.58
N LEU A 61 31.49 -28.08 8.92
CA LEU A 61 31.07 -27.78 10.29
C LEU A 61 29.55 -27.89 10.42
N LEU A 62 29.06 -28.61 11.43
CA LEU A 62 27.67 -28.55 11.87
C LEU A 62 27.54 -27.54 13.02
N LEU A 63 26.58 -26.62 12.91
CA LEU A 63 26.27 -25.67 13.97
C LEU A 63 25.52 -26.35 15.14
N ASP A 64 25.78 -25.91 16.37
CA ASP A 64 25.12 -26.39 17.60
C ASP A 64 23.72 -25.78 17.83
N GLY A 65 23.24 -24.98 16.88
CA GLY A 65 21.89 -24.43 16.87
C GLY A 65 21.66 -23.44 15.72
N ILE A 66 20.38 -23.12 15.47
CA ILE A 66 19.96 -22.22 14.38
C ILE A 66 20.11 -20.76 14.84
N GLY A 67 20.67 -19.91 13.97
CA GLY A 67 20.66 -18.45 14.15
C GLY A 67 21.98 -17.78 13.83
N GLY A 68 21.93 -16.49 13.50
CA GLY A 68 23.10 -15.73 13.03
C GLY A 68 24.22 -15.56 14.06
N VAL A 69 23.90 -15.56 15.36
CA VAL A 69 24.89 -15.43 16.44
C VAL A 69 25.76 -16.68 16.57
N ILE A 70 25.14 -17.86 16.46
CA ILE A 70 25.81 -19.15 16.52
C ILE A 70 26.74 -19.30 15.31
N ALA A 71 26.21 -19.05 14.10
CA ALA A 71 26.99 -19.08 12.87
C ALA A 71 28.20 -18.12 12.89
N ALA A 72 28.03 -16.91 13.42
CA ALA A 72 29.11 -15.93 13.52
C ALA A 72 30.21 -16.37 14.51
N ARG A 73 29.83 -16.93 15.67
CA ARG A 73 30.78 -17.44 16.67
C ARG A 73 31.59 -18.60 16.11
N ALA A 74 30.91 -19.54 15.47
CA ALA A 74 31.51 -20.67 14.77
C ALA A 74 32.50 -20.20 13.67
N GLY A 75 32.10 -19.24 12.83
CA GLY A 75 32.96 -18.71 11.78
C GLY A 75 34.20 -17.98 12.31
N ALA A 76 34.06 -17.20 13.38
CA ALA A 76 35.17 -16.47 13.99
C ALA A 76 36.24 -17.40 14.58
N THR A 77 35.81 -18.50 15.20
CA THR A 77 36.71 -19.50 15.80
C THR A 77 37.31 -20.41 14.73
N MET A 78 36.57 -20.75 13.67
CA MET A 78 37.06 -21.54 12.53
C MET A 78 38.27 -20.92 11.83
N HIS A 79 38.32 -19.60 11.69
CA HIS A 79 39.46 -18.92 11.08
C HIS A 79 40.75 -19.04 11.93
N SER A 80 40.62 -19.27 13.25
CA SER A 80 41.78 -19.52 14.11
C SER A 80 42.40 -20.90 13.87
N THR A 81 41.56 -21.91 13.61
CA THR A 81 42.00 -23.28 13.34
C THR A 81 42.45 -23.46 11.88
N PHE A 82 41.80 -22.80 10.93
CA PHE A 82 42.10 -22.83 9.50
C PHE A 82 42.40 -21.40 8.98
N PRO A 83 43.67 -20.95 9.04
CA PRO A 83 44.02 -19.54 8.85
C PRO A 83 43.90 -19.03 7.42
N ASN A 84 43.80 -19.93 6.42
CA ASN A 84 43.78 -19.61 4.99
C ASN A 84 42.42 -19.85 4.33
N LEU A 85 41.35 -19.88 5.13
CA LEU A 85 40.00 -19.97 4.58
C LEU A 85 39.66 -18.69 3.80
N HIS A 86 39.46 -18.83 2.50
CA HIS A 86 39.07 -17.73 1.62
C HIS A 86 37.58 -17.74 1.27
N PHE A 87 36.95 -18.91 1.34
CA PHE A 87 35.57 -19.07 0.91
C PHE A 87 34.82 -20.02 1.86
N ALA A 88 33.67 -19.56 2.36
CA ALA A 88 32.79 -20.36 3.19
C ALA A 88 31.38 -20.40 2.59
N LEU A 89 30.81 -21.59 2.51
CA LEU A 89 29.44 -21.83 2.09
C LEU A 89 28.60 -22.10 3.34
N LEU A 90 27.63 -21.23 3.63
CA LEU A 90 26.59 -21.52 4.60
C LEU A 90 25.47 -22.28 3.89
N VAL A 91 25.27 -23.54 4.25
CA VAL A 91 24.24 -24.43 3.73
C VAL A 91 23.08 -24.42 4.74
N GLY A 92 21.88 -24.19 4.21
CA GLY A 92 20.70 -23.90 5.01
C GLY A 92 19.45 -23.79 4.16
N ILE A 93 18.29 -24.08 4.72
CA ILE A 93 17.00 -23.71 4.11
C ILE A 93 16.84 -22.18 4.18
N CYS A 94 16.94 -21.48 3.04
CA CYS A 94 16.61 -20.06 2.96
C CYS A 94 15.09 -19.85 2.80
N GLY A 95 14.51 -18.98 3.64
CA GLY A 95 13.15 -18.49 3.44
C GLY A 95 13.03 -17.76 2.09
N ALA A 96 12.11 -18.21 1.24
CA ALA A 96 12.00 -17.70 -0.13
C ALA A 96 11.07 -16.48 -0.25
N VAL A 97 11.47 -15.53 -1.09
CA VAL A 97 10.58 -14.51 -1.65
C VAL A 97 9.78 -15.18 -2.78
N PRO A 98 8.45 -15.04 -2.86
CA PRO A 98 7.65 -15.86 -3.77
C PRO A 98 7.94 -15.65 -5.27
N ARG A 99 8.62 -14.56 -5.68
CA ARG A 99 8.90 -14.27 -7.11
C ARG A 99 10.21 -13.50 -7.35
N TYR A 100 10.93 -13.86 -8.42
CA TYR A 100 11.98 -13.07 -9.06
C TYR A 100 11.49 -12.61 -10.44
N GLY A 101 11.16 -11.32 -10.58
CA GLY A 101 10.51 -10.78 -11.78
C GLY A 101 9.16 -11.46 -12.03
N ASN A 102 9.05 -12.19 -13.15
CA ASN A 102 7.83 -12.95 -13.50
C ASN A 102 7.89 -14.43 -13.07
N THR A 103 9.06 -14.92 -12.63
CA THR A 103 9.28 -16.31 -12.26
C THR A 103 8.92 -16.51 -10.79
N GLU A 104 8.01 -17.44 -10.51
CA GLU A 104 7.72 -17.90 -9.15
C GLU A 104 8.93 -18.68 -8.64
N VAL A 105 9.33 -18.41 -7.40
CA VAL A 105 10.44 -19.10 -6.73
C VAL A 105 9.79 -20.10 -5.78
N LEU A 106 10.05 -21.38 -6.01
CA LEU A 106 9.45 -22.49 -5.28
C LEU A 106 10.44 -23.10 -4.29
N LEU A 107 9.93 -23.86 -3.31
CA LEU A 107 10.80 -24.65 -2.43
C LEU A 107 11.56 -25.68 -3.29
N GLY A 108 12.89 -25.67 -3.17
CA GLY A 108 13.80 -26.45 -4.02
C GLY A 108 14.43 -25.67 -5.19
N ASP A 109 13.98 -24.44 -5.49
CA ASP A 109 14.69 -23.58 -6.44
C ASP A 109 16.02 -23.08 -5.85
N ILE A 110 17.10 -23.16 -6.64
CA ILE A 110 18.42 -22.63 -6.27
C ILE A 110 18.49 -21.15 -6.67
N ILE A 111 18.54 -20.28 -5.67
CA ILE A 111 18.67 -18.83 -5.85
C ILE A 111 20.15 -18.43 -5.69
N ILE A 112 20.73 -17.84 -6.74
CA ILE A 112 22.07 -17.24 -6.67
C ILE A 112 21.91 -15.73 -6.75
N SER A 113 22.11 -15.05 -5.62
CA SER A 113 22.00 -13.59 -5.55
C SER A 113 23.29 -12.89 -5.98
N LYS A 114 23.15 -11.69 -6.56
CA LYS A 114 24.29 -10.80 -6.87
C LYS A 114 24.78 -10.01 -5.66
N TYR A 115 23.97 -9.93 -4.62
CA TYR A 115 24.24 -9.16 -3.41
C TYR A 115 23.56 -9.83 -2.20
N VAL A 116 24.17 -9.73 -1.03
CA VAL A 116 23.56 -10.17 0.22
C VAL A 116 23.00 -8.93 0.91
N VAL A 117 21.70 -8.94 1.20
CA VAL A 117 21.05 -7.89 1.99
C VAL A 117 20.90 -8.43 3.41
N GLN A 118 21.55 -7.77 4.38
CA GLN A 118 21.43 -8.13 5.78
C GLN A 118 20.06 -7.66 6.29
N TYR A 119 19.20 -8.61 6.68
CA TYR A 119 17.80 -8.36 7.10
C TYR A 119 17.62 -8.19 8.61
N ASP A 120 18.65 -8.47 9.41
CA ASP A 120 18.71 -8.15 10.82
C ASP A 120 18.91 -6.63 10.98
N PHE A 121 17.79 -5.90 10.86
CA PHE A 121 17.73 -4.45 10.83
C PHE A 121 18.30 -3.77 12.07
N GLY A 122 18.74 -4.46 13.14
CA GLY A 122 19.01 -3.89 14.45
C GLY A 122 19.05 -4.88 15.62
N ARG A 123 19.42 -4.38 16.80
CA ARG A 123 19.28 -5.10 18.08
C ARG A 123 18.06 -4.55 18.83
N GLN A 124 17.16 -5.43 19.26
CA GLN A 124 16.04 -5.06 20.14
C GLN A 124 16.55 -4.96 21.57
N TYR A 125 16.47 -3.77 22.17
CA TYR A 125 16.73 -3.54 23.59
C TYR A 125 15.40 -3.24 24.30
N PRO A 126 15.34 -3.29 25.66
CA PRO A 126 14.13 -2.98 26.42
C PRO A 126 13.55 -1.57 26.13
N ASP A 127 14.38 -0.64 25.69
CA ASP A 127 14.05 0.76 25.35
C ASP A 127 13.85 1.00 23.84
N GLY A 128 13.89 -0.04 23.02
CA GLY A 128 13.51 0.03 21.61
C GLY A 128 14.43 -0.73 20.66
N TYR A 129 14.00 -0.79 19.40
CA TYR A 129 14.77 -1.41 18.33
C TYR A 129 15.86 -0.43 17.86
N LYS A 130 17.14 -0.79 18.03
CA LYS A 130 18.28 0.01 17.56
C LYS A 130 18.78 -0.54 16.24
N PRO A 131 18.44 0.10 15.11
CA PRO A 131 18.84 -0.39 13.82
C PRO A 131 20.33 -0.29 13.53
N LYS A 132 20.88 -1.30 12.84
CA LYS A 132 22.25 -1.29 12.31
C LYS A 132 22.30 -0.27 11.17
N ARG A 133 23.13 0.77 11.29
CA ARG A 133 23.11 1.93 10.36
C ARG A 133 24.50 2.42 9.90
N THR A 134 25.60 1.78 10.30
CA THR A 134 26.96 2.20 9.88
C THR A 134 27.52 1.33 8.74
N ILE A 135 28.49 1.85 7.97
CA ILE A 135 29.23 1.11 6.93
C ILE A 135 29.97 -0.10 7.52
N LEU A 136 30.29 -0.08 8.82
CA LEU A 136 30.86 -1.21 9.55
C LEU A 136 29.82 -2.31 9.84
N ASP A 137 28.52 -1.97 9.82
CA ASP A 137 27.41 -2.86 10.13
C ASP A 137 26.64 -3.36 8.88
N THR A 138 27.05 -2.94 7.68
CA THR A 138 26.45 -3.34 6.39
C THR A 138 27.48 -4.07 5.53
N LEU A 139 27.10 -5.22 4.97
CA LEU A 139 28.00 -6.00 4.11
C LEU A 139 28.36 -5.18 2.85
N GLY A 140 29.67 -5.00 2.62
CA GLY A 140 30.19 -4.35 1.42
C GLY A 140 29.85 -5.13 0.13
N ARG A 141 30.13 -4.52 -1.03
CA ARG A 141 29.96 -5.20 -2.33
C ARG A 141 30.75 -6.52 -2.34
N PRO A 142 30.19 -7.62 -2.89
CA PRO A 142 30.93 -8.88 -3.01
C PRO A 142 32.27 -8.70 -3.71
N SER A 143 33.25 -9.53 -3.35
CA SER A 143 34.61 -9.45 -3.92
C SER A 143 34.57 -9.54 -5.46
N ARG A 144 35.63 -9.03 -6.11
CA ARG A 144 35.75 -9.08 -7.57
C ARG A 144 35.63 -10.52 -8.11
N GLU A 145 36.18 -11.50 -7.39
CA GLU A 145 36.12 -12.92 -7.75
C GLU A 145 34.69 -13.44 -7.77
N VAL A 146 33.91 -13.19 -6.71
CA VAL A 146 32.50 -13.61 -6.63
C VAL A 146 31.67 -12.94 -7.73
N ARG A 147 31.91 -11.65 -8.00
CA ARG A 147 31.20 -10.93 -9.07
C ARG A 147 31.54 -11.46 -10.46
N SER A 148 32.81 -11.78 -10.72
CA SER A 148 33.23 -12.39 -11.99
C SER A 148 32.63 -13.79 -12.16
N LEU A 149 32.57 -14.61 -11.11
CA LEU A 149 31.94 -15.92 -11.14
C LEU A 149 30.42 -15.83 -11.38
N ASN A 150 29.75 -14.89 -10.70
CA ASN A 150 28.33 -14.63 -10.92
C ASN A 150 28.05 -14.22 -12.37
N ALA A 151 28.85 -13.33 -12.97
CA ALA A 151 28.72 -12.94 -14.37
C ALA A 151 28.88 -14.14 -15.32
N LEU A 152 29.82 -15.05 -15.02
CA LEU A 152 30.01 -16.29 -15.78
C LEU A 152 28.82 -17.24 -15.65
N TRP A 153 28.24 -17.40 -14.46
CA TRP A 153 27.03 -18.20 -14.22
C TRP A 153 25.77 -17.60 -14.85
N GLU A 154 25.77 -16.36 -15.33
CA GLU A 154 24.66 -15.83 -16.14
C GLU A 154 24.69 -16.34 -17.58
N THR A 155 25.85 -16.80 -18.07
CA THR A 155 25.98 -17.34 -19.43
C THR A 155 25.13 -18.61 -19.60
N ARG A 156 24.57 -18.79 -20.80
CA ARG A 156 23.74 -19.98 -21.12
C ARG A 156 24.53 -21.29 -20.93
N HIS A 157 25.81 -21.29 -21.29
CA HIS A 157 26.67 -22.46 -21.26
C HIS A 157 26.93 -22.95 -19.83
N LEU A 158 27.39 -22.06 -18.95
CA LEU A 158 27.70 -22.44 -17.57
C LEU A 158 26.44 -22.76 -16.75
N ARG A 159 25.29 -22.12 -17.02
CA ARG A 159 24.01 -22.53 -16.40
C ARG A 159 23.63 -23.97 -16.74
N LYS A 160 23.80 -24.37 -18.00
CA LYS A 160 23.51 -25.74 -18.42
C LYS A 160 24.45 -26.73 -17.73
N LYS A 161 25.74 -26.40 -17.67
CA LYS A 161 26.77 -27.21 -16.99
C LYS A 161 26.45 -27.36 -15.50
N LEU A 162 26.16 -26.26 -14.80
CA LEU A 162 25.79 -26.26 -13.38
C LEU A 162 24.57 -27.16 -13.12
N LYS A 163 23.48 -27.00 -13.88
CA LYS A 163 22.29 -27.84 -13.75
C LYS A 163 22.57 -29.33 -13.93
N ALA A 164 23.40 -29.68 -14.91
CA ALA A 164 23.76 -31.08 -15.16
C ALA A 164 24.59 -31.67 -14.01
N TYR A 165 25.57 -30.92 -13.47
CA TYR A 165 26.34 -31.38 -12.32
C TYR A 165 25.49 -31.50 -11.06
N THR A 166 24.64 -30.51 -10.76
CA THR A 166 23.74 -30.57 -9.60
C THR A 166 22.81 -31.78 -9.67
N ALA A 167 22.25 -32.08 -10.85
CA ALA A 167 21.41 -33.26 -11.04
C ALA A 167 22.20 -34.56 -10.87
N ALA A 168 23.46 -34.61 -11.32
CA ALA A 168 24.32 -35.79 -11.15
C ALA A 168 24.67 -36.03 -9.67
N CYS A 169 25.04 -34.99 -8.92
CA CYS A 169 25.33 -35.10 -7.49
C CYS A 169 24.08 -35.54 -6.69
N LEU A 170 22.91 -34.95 -6.98
CA LEU A 170 21.66 -35.35 -6.33
C LEU A 170 21.32 -36.82 -6.61
N TRP A 171 21.49 -37.25 -7.87
CA TRP A 171 21.27 -38.65 -8.24
C TRP A 171 22.23 -39.59 -7.49
N GLN A 172 23.51 -39.23 -7.35
CA GLN A 172 24.48 -40.03 -6.58
C GLN A 172 24.09 -40.15 -5.11
N LEU A 173 23.66 -39.05 -4.47
CA LEU A 173 23.17 -39.05 -3.09
C LEU A 173 21.94 -39.96 -2.95
N GLN A 174 20.95 -39.82 -3.82
CA GLN A 174 19.75 -40.67 -3.81
C GLN A 174 20.09 -42.15 -4.00
N GLN A 175 21.07 -42.48 -4.85
CA GLN A 175 21.52 -43.85 -5.05
C GLN A 175 22.29 -44.41 -3.85
N SER A 176 23.09 -43.60 -3.16
CA SER A 176 23.84 -44.03 -1.98
C SER A 176 22.93 -44.49 -0.83
N LEU A 177 21.72 -43.91 -0.75
CA LEU A 177 20.68 -44.26 0.23
C LEU A 177 19.63 -45.25 -0.29
N ALA A 178 19.75 -45.71 -1.55
CA ALA A 178 18.73 -46.58 -2.15
C ALA A 178 18.63 -47.97 -1.49
N SER A 179 19.62 -48.35 -0.67
CA SER A 179 19.69 -49.64 0.03
C SER A 179 19.72 -49.52 1.56
N THR A 180 19.52 -48.32 2.10
CA THR A 180 19.46 -48.04 3.54
C THR A 180 18.02 -47.78 3.99
N GLU A 181 17.77 -47.73 5.31
CA GLU A 181 16.45 -47.39 5.87
C GLU A 181 16.00 -45.95 5.53
N ASP A 182 16.94 -45.10 5.11
CA ASP A 182 16.74 -43.71 4.71
C ASP A 182 16.41 -43.55 3.22
N HIS A 183 16.00 -44.62 2.52
CA HIS A 183 15.61 -44.54 1.12
C HIS A 183 14.52 -43.46 0.91
N GLY A 184 14.78 -42.51 0.03
CA GLY A 184 13.86 -41.44 -0.33
C GLY A 184 13.93 -40.21 0.58
N LEU A 185 14.89 -40.15 1.52
CA LEU A 185 15.10 -39.00 2.39
C LEU A 185 15.34 -37.70 1.62
N TYR A 186 16.04 -37.77 0.48
CA TYR A 186 16.35 -36.62 -0.38
C TYR A 186 15.43 -36.51 -1.61
N ASP A 187 14.33 -37.26 -1.65
CA ASP A 187 13.37 -37.18 -2.76
C ASP A 187 12.50 -35.94 -2.64
N TYR A 188 12.29 -35.28 -3.79
CA TYR A 188 11.38 -34.15 -3.85
C TYR A 188 9.93 -34.65 -3.81
N VAL A 189 9.26 -34.40 -2.68
CA VAL A 189 7.88 -34.84 -2.38
C VAL A 189 6.79 -34.12 -3.18
N GLY A 190 7.13 -33.16 -4.03
CA GLY A 190 6.18 -32.43 -4.87
C GLY A 190 5.61 -31.15 -4.23
N LYS A 191 5.22 -30.20 -5.06
CA LYS A 191 4.83 -28.83 -4.66
C LYS A 191 3.53 -28.79 -3.85
N GLU A 192 2.69 -29.80 -3.99
CA GLU A 192 1.41 -29.98 -3.28
C GLU A 192 1.60 -30.24 -1.78
N HIS A 193 2.80 -30.62 -1.38
CA HIS A 193 3.20 -30.77 0.01
C HIS A 193 3.89 -29.51 0.56
N ASP A 194 4.03 -28.44 -0.24
CA ASP A 194 4.60 -27.16 0.19
C ASP A 194 3.66 -26.47 1.18
N LYS A 195 4.23 -26.16 2.34
CA LYS A 195 3.56 -25.53 3.48
C LYS A 195 4.01 -24.08 3.58
N LEU A 196 3.09 -23.14 3.39
CA LEU A 196 3.37 -21.71 3.53
C LEU A 196 2.70 -21.13 4.76
N SER A 197 3.43 -20.27 5.45
CA SER A 197 2.92 -19.43 6.53
C SER A 197 3.12 -17.97 6.16
N GLU A 198 2.23 -17.11 6.66
CA GLU A 198 2.42 -15.67 6.52
C GLU A 198 3.75 -15.27 7.16
N SER A 199 4.48 -14.31 6.57
CA SER A 199 5.78 -13.88 7.12
C SER A 199 5.68 -13.33 8.56
N ALA A 200 4.49 -12.92 8.99
CA ALA A 200 4.20 -12.45 10.35
C ALA A 200 3.59 -13.54 11.26
N TYR A 201 3.51 -14.80 10.79
CA TYR A 201 2.91 -15.91 11.52
C TYR A 201 3.73 -16.26 12.76
N ARG A 202 3.08 -16.29 13.93
CA ARG A 202 3.73 -16.60 15.22
C ARG A 202 3.49 -18.03 15.66
N HIS A 203 4.55 -18.68 16.12
CA HIS A 203 4.53 -20.05 16.59
C HIS A 203 4.05 -20.10 18.06
N ASN A 204 2.79 -20.46 18.33
CA ASN A 204 2.21 -20.47 19.69
C ASN A 204 1.36 -21.71 20.00
N HIS A 205 1.18 -22.04 21.29
CA HIS A 205 0.25 -23.09 21.71
C HIS A 205 -1.19 -22.62 21.51
N ARG A 206 -1.96 -23.37 20.73
CA ARG A 206 -3.35 -23.03 20.38
C ARG A 206 -4.38 -23.49 21.39
N ASP A 207 -4.02 -24.47 22.21
CA ASP A 207 -4.86 -24.93 23.29
C ASP A 207 -4.59 -24.05 24.52
N SER A 208 -5.55 -23.18 24.84
CA SER A 208 -5.44 -22.21 25.94
C SER A 208 -5.25 -22.87 27.30
N LYS A 209 -5.51 -24.18 27.43
CA LYS A 209 -5.32 -24.95 28.67
C LYS A 209 -3.89 -25.42 28.92
N LYS A 210 -3.01 -25.37 27.91
CA LYS A 210 -1.65 -25.94 28.00
C LYS A 210 -0.56 -24.90 28.30
N CYS A 211 -0.83 -23.61 28.11
CA CYS A 211 0.16 -22.56 28.34
C CYS A 211 -0.49 -21.19 28.54
N ASP A 212 -0.40 -20.65 29.76
CA ASP A 212 -0.96 -19.35 30.12
C ASP A 212 -0.33 -18.17 29.36
N THR A 213 0.94 -18.28 28.99
CA THR A 213 1.65 -17.24 28.21
C THR A 213 1.12 -17.19 26.78
N CYS A 214 0.97 -18.34 26.12
CA CYS A 214 0.43 -18.40 24.75
C CYS A 214 -1.08 -18.11 24.69
N ALA A 215 -1.83 -18.39 25.74
CA ALA A 215 -3.27 -18.08 25.82
C ALA A 215 -3.57 -16.57 25.78
N ARG A 216 -2.59 -15.71 26.12
CA ARG A 216 -2.71 -14.25 26.11
C ARG A 216 -2.20 -13.61 24.81
N CYS A 217 -1.79 -14.41 23.83
CA CYS A 217 -1.24 -13.94 22.56
C CYS A 217 -2.37 -13.55 21.60
N LEU A 218 -2.94 -12.36 21.77
CA LEU A 218 -4.05 -11.83 20.97
C LEU A 218 -3.56 -10.94 19.82
N ASN A 219 -2.35 -10.37 19.94
CA ASN A 219 -1.73 -9.43 18.99
C ASN A 219 -0.26 -9.78 18.67
N GLN A 220 0.29 -9.15 17.63
CA GLN A 220 1.68 -9.36 17.19
C GLN A 220 2.75 -8.99 18.24
N LEU A 221 2.41 -8.14 19.22
CA LEU A 221 3.32 -7.65 20.26
C LEU A 221 3.30 -8.50 21.54
N ASP A 222 2.38 -9.45 21.68
CA ASP A 222 2.19 -10.20 22.92
C ASP A 222 3.27 -11.30 23.08
N PRO A 223 3.68 -11.63 24.31
CA PRO A 223 4.72 -12.62 24.55
C PRO A 223 4.26 -14.04 24.18
N VAL A 224 5.18 -14.81 23.60
CA VAL A 224 5.01 -16.23 23.27
C VAL A 224 6.00 -17.01 24.11
N CYS A 225 5.60 -18.16 24.67
CA CYS A 225 6.53 -18.95 25.50
C CYS A 225 7.67 -19.55 24.67
N ASP A 226 8.86 -19.65 25.27
CA ASP A 226 10.06 -20.18 24.60
C ASP A 226 9.86 -21.62 24.09
N ARG A 227 9.09 -22.44 24.83
CA ARG A 227 8.73 -23.80 24.41
C ARG A 227 7.99 -23.83 23.07
N ALA A 228 7.12 -22.85 22.81
CA ALA A 228 6.44 -22.77 21.53
C ALA A 228 7.41 -22.37 20.41
N LEU A 229 8.36 -21.46 20.67
CA LEU A 229 9.33 -21.01 19.67
C LEU A 229 10.25 -22.13 19.18
N THR A 230 10.52 -23.15 20.01
CA THR A 230 11.39 -24.28 19.68
C THR A 230 10.65 -25.56 19.30
N SER A 231 9.31 -25.60 19.41
CA SER A 231 8.51 -26.78 19.03
C SER A 231 8.32 -26.85 17.51
N SER A 232 7.90 -28.00 16.98
CA SER A 232 7.59 -28.12 15.55
C SER A 232 6.20 -27.55 15.21
N CYS A 233 5.99 -27.14 13.95
CA CYS A 233 4.67 -26.72 13.45
C CYS A 233 3.59 -27.81 13.61
N SER A 234 4.00 -29.08 13.57
CA SER A 234 3.14 -30.24 13.74
C SER A 234 2.64 -30.36 15.19
N ASP A 235 3.53 -30.13 16.17
CA ASP A 235 3.20 -30.23 17.60
C ASP A 235 2.27 -29.09 18.06
N LEU A 236 2.46 -27.89 17.50
CA LEU A 236 1.63 -26.72 17.80
C LEU A 236 0.37 -26.60 16.94
N ARG A 237 0.21 -27.45 15.93
CA ARG A 237 -0.91 -27.45 14.96
C ARG A 237 -1.09 -26.09 14.27
N CYS A 238 -0.01 -25.55 13.71
CA CYS A 238 -0.01 -24.22 13.12
C CYS A 238 -0.97 -24.05 11.92
N ILE A 239 -1.49 -22.83 11.68
CA ILE A 239 -2.26 -22.48 10.47
C ILE A 239 -1.22 -22.40 9.36
N ILE A 240 -1.39 -23.28 8.38
CA ILE A 240 -0.49 -23.42 7.25
C ILE A 240 -1.39 -23.39 6.00
N HIS A 241 -1.03 -22.54 5.05
CA HIS A 241 -1.65 -22.51 3.74
C HIS A 241 -0.93 -23.51 2.82
N PHE A 242 -1.69 -24.37 2.16
CA PHE A 242 -1.18 -25.29 1.15
C PHE A 242 -1.22 -24.61 -0.23
N ILE A 243 -0.15 -24.77 -1.01
CA ILE A 243 -0.16 -24.44 -2.44
C ILE A 243 -0.21 -25.75 -3.24
N PRO A 244 -1.10 -25.87 -4.25
CA PRO A 244 -2.09 -24.89 -4.69
C PRO A 244 -3.30 -24.76 -3.74
N PHE A 245 -3.98 -23.60 -3.76
CA PHE A 245 -5.25 -23.40 -3.07
C PHE A 245 -6.22 -24.54 -3.42
N ARG A 246 -6.92 -25.06 -2.41
CA ARG A 246 -7.82 -26.20 -2.60
C ARG A 246 -8.95 -25.84 -3.57
N LYS A 247 -9.32 -26.83 -4.39
CA LYS A 247 -10.47 -26.81 -5.29
C LYS A 247 -11.73 -26.42 -4.50
N ASN A 248 -12.57 -25.53 -5.04
CA ASN A 248 -13.92 -25.38 -4.50
C ASN A 248 -14.65 -26.72 -4.69
N ALA A 249 -14.97 -27.38 -3.59
CA ALA A 249 -15.64 -28.69 -3.62
C ALA A 249 -17.00 -28.63 -4.32
N ASP A 250 -17.61 -27.44 -4.36
CA ASP A 250 -18.95 -27.17 -4.89
C ASP A 250 -18.94 -26.75 -6.37
N PHE A 251 -17.77 -26.78 -7.04
CA PHE A 251 -17.68 -26.43 -8.46
C PHE A 251 -17.79 -27.66 -9.36
N THR A 252 -18.89 -27.75 -10.10
CA THR A 252 -19.18 -28.82 -11.08
C THR A 252 -19.29 -28.28 -12.51
N GLY A 253 -18.80 -29.05 -13.49
CA GLY A 253 -19.06 -28.80 -14.91
C GLY A 253 -18.23 -27.71 -15.61
N ARG A 254 -18.66 -27.33 -16.82
CA ARG A 254 -18.13 -26.22 -17.66
C ARG A 254 -16.69 -26.30 -18.16
N GLY A 255 -16.14 -27.51 -18.32
CA GLY A 255 -14.79 -27.73 -18.86
C GLY A 255 -14.55 -27.06 -20.22
N ALA A 256 -15.55 -27.06 -21.12
CA ALA A 256 -15.44 -26.43 -22.44
C ALA A 256 -15.24 -24.90 -22.36
N ILE A 257 -15.98 -24.23 -21.47
CA ILE A 257 -15.87 -22.77 -21.27
C ILE A 257 -14.52 -22.41 -20.62
N LEU A 258 -14.05 -23.24 -19.69
CA LEU A 258 -12.73 -23.06 -19.07
C LEU A 258 -11.60 -23.24 -20.08
N ASN A 259 -11.73 -24.20 -21.01
CA ASN A 259 -10.77 -24.42 -22.09
C ASN A 259 -10.77 -23.25 -23.09
N GLU A 260 -11.95 -22.74 -23.45
CA GLU A 260 -12.07 -21.58 -24.34
C GLU A 260 -11.50 -20.31 -23.70
N LEU A 261 -11.77 -20.09 -22.42
CA LEU A 261 -11.20 -18.98 -21.67
C LEU A 261 -9.68 -19.08 -21.54
N HIS A 262 -9.15 -20.29 -21.36
CA HIS A 262 -7.71 -20.56 -21.35
C HIS A 262 -7.08 -20.23 -22.71
N LYS A 263 -7.71 -20.67 -23.81
CA LYS A 263 -7.24 -20.39 -25.17
C LYS A 263 -7.14 -18.89 -25.44
N ARG A 264 -8.20 -18.13 -25.15
CA ARG A 264 -8.25 -16.69 -25.42
C ARG A 264 -7.32 -15.86 -24.54
N LEU A 265 -7.10 -16.25 -23.28
CA LEU A 265 -6.23 -15.52 -22.36
C LEU A 265 -4.74 -15.82 -22.54
N PHE A 266 -4.36 -17.03 -22.97
CA PHE A 266 -2.97 -17.48 -22.94
C PHE A 266 -2.37 -17.88 -24.29
N ILE A 267 -3.19 -18.25 -25.27
CA ILE A 267 -2.72 -18.71 -26.59
C ILE A 267 -2.75 -17.56 -27.61
N ASP A 268 -3.81 -16.75 -27.62
CA ASP A 268 -4.01 -15.72 -28.66
C ASP A 268 -3.32 -14.36 -28.36
N ASP A 269 -2.59 -14.24 -27.24
CA ASP A 269 -1.87 -13.03 -26.75
C ASP A 269 -2.72 -11.73 -26.78
N GLN A 270 -4.03 -11.85 -26.53
CA GLN A 270 -5.01 -10.75 -26.52
C GLN A 270 -5.09 -10.04 -25.15
N SER A 271 -5.44 -8.76 -25.16
CA SER A 271 -5.32 -7.87 -24.00
C SER A 271 -6.44 -7.97 -22.95
N THR A 272 -7.69 -8.30 -23.31
CA THR A 272 -8.81 -8.39 -22.34
C THR A 272 -9.91 -9.37 -22.79
N VAL A 273 -10.35 -10.29 -21.92
CA VAL A 273 -11.51 -11.19 -22.13
C VAL A 273 -12.58 -10.86 -21.08
N ALA A 274 -13.85 -10.80 -21.49
CA ALA A 274 -14.97 -10.56 -20.58
C ALA A 274 -15.88 -11.79 -20.45
N LEU A 275 -16.13 -12.23 -19.22
CA LEU A 275 -17.16 -13.21 -18.87
C LEU A 275 -18.46 -12.49 -18.50
N VAL A 276 -19.53 -12.77 -19.24
CA VAL A 276 -20.88 -12.25 -18.99
C VAL A 276 -21.79 -13.36 -18.49
N GLY A 277 -22.74 -13.01 -17.63
CA GLY A 277 -23.78 -13.93 -17.16
C GLY A 277 -24.59 -13.31 -16.04
N LEU A 278 -25.44 -14.09 -15.37
CA LEU A 278 -26.24 -13.60 -14.25
C LEU A 278 -25.45 -13.59 -12.92
N GLY A 279 -25.93 -12.86 -11.92
CA GLY A 279 -25.31 -12.85 -10.58
C GLY A 279 -25.46 -14.22 -9.92
N GLY A 280 -24.35 -14.82 -9.46
CA GLY A 280 -24.39 -16.17 -8.85
C GLY A 280 -24.35 -17.33 -9.85
N ILE A 281 -24.26 -17.04 -11.16
CA ILE A 281 -24.13 -18.08 -12.20
C ILE A 281 -22.78 -18.80 -12.17
N GLY A 282 -21.85 -18.44 -11.27
CA GLY A 282 -20.50 -19.01 -11.20
C GLY A 282 -19.52 -18.40 -12.20
N LYS A 283 -19.39 -17.06 -12.24
CA LYS A 283 -18.39 -16.33 -13.07
C LYS A 283 -16.98 -16.27 -12.48
N LEU A 284 -16.84 -16.63 -11.21
CA LEU A 284 -15.57 -16.63 -10.48
C LEU A 284 -14.84 -18.00 -10.38
N PRO A 285 -14.96 -18.98 -11.31
CA PRO A 285 -14.39 -20.30 -11.08
C PRO A 285 -12.91 -20.42 -11.49
N TYR A 286 -12.42 -19.50 -12.33
CA TYR A 286 -11.07 -19.61 -12.91
C TYR A 286 -9.94 -19.39 -11.89
N ASN A 287 -10.20 -18.60 -10.82
CA ASN A 287 -9.22 -18.30 -9.78
C ASN A 287 -8.76 -19.55 -9.00
N LEU A 288 -9.64 -20.56 -8.91
CA LEU A 288 -9.43 -21.76 -8.08
C LEU A 288 -8.93 -22.96 -8.89
N LEU A 289 -9.20 -23.02 -10.20
CA LEU A 289 -8.87 -24.18 -11.04
C LEU A 289 -7.52 -24.08 -11.78
N THR A 290 -6.95 -22.88 -11.99
CA THR A 290 -5.86 -22.71 -12.96
C THR A 290 -4.43 -22.77 -12.44
N ARG A 291 -4.21 -23.07 -11.15
CA ARG A 291 -2.85 -23.48 -10.71
C ARG A 291 -2.49 -24.93 -11.10
N GLN A 292 -3.44 -25.72 -11.62
CA GLN A 292 -3.22 -27.13 -11.96
C GLN A 292 -2.81 -27.42 -13.42
N GLN A 293 -2.80 -26.46 -14.35
CA GLN A 293 -2.34 -26.71 -15.73
C GLN A 293 -1.11 -25.86 -16.12
N LYS A 294 -0.21 -26.52 -16.86
CA LYS A 294 1.23 -26.26 -17.00
C LYS A 294 1.65 -24.86 -17.47
N ARG A 295 2.83 -24.48 -16.96
CA ARG A 295 3.90 -23.60 -17.50
C ARG A 295 3.45 -22.39 -18.34
N SER A 296 3.81 -21.22 -17.79
CA SER A 296 3.96 -19.90 -18.40
C SER A 296 2.74 -18.98 -18.32
N LYS A 297 2.97 -17.77 -17.77
CA LYS A 297 2.03 -16.65 -17.58
C LYS A 297 0.88 -16.89 -16.57
N ALA A 298 1.17 -16.90 -15.25
CA ALA A 298 0.13 -16.87 -14.22
C ALA A 298 -0.46 -15.45 -14.04
N LEU A 299 -1.76 -15.30 -14.26
CA LEU A 299 -2.56 -14.13 -13.87
C LEU A 299 -2.49 -13.92 -12.34
N ARG A 300 -2.15 -12.70 -11.88
CA ARG A 300 -2.42 -12.29 -10.49
C ARG A 300 -3.92 -12.06 -10.36
N CYS A 301 -4.65 -13.00 -9.76
CA CYS A 301 -6.05 -12.74 -9.41
C CYS A 301 -6.13 -12.19 -7.98
N CYS A 302 -6.08 -10.86 -7.84
CA CYS A 302 -6.61 -10.21 -6.64
C CYS A 302 -8.13 -10.13 -6.81
N GLY A 303 -8.88 -10.98 -6.10
CA GLY A 303 -10.33 -10.84 -5.99
C GLY A 303 -10.66 -9.60 -5.16
N CYS A 304 -10.55 -8.41 -5.75
CA CYS A 304 -10.92 -7.15 -5.12
C CYS A 304 -12.38 -6.84 -5.49
N PRO A 305 -13.34 -6.89 -4.55
CA PRO A 305 -14.68 -6.34 -4.79
C PRO A 305 -14.55 -4.88 -5.25
N LEU A 306 -15.48 -4.41 -6.09
CA LEU A 306 -15.46 -3.03 -6.60
C LEU A 306 -15.43 -2.00 -5.45
N SER A 307 -15.91 -2.30 -4.25
CA SER A 307 -15.79 -1.45 -3.05
C SER A 307 -14.34 -1.29 -2.57
N ALA A 308 -13.55 -2.37 -2.59
CA ALA A 308 -12.12 -2.35 -2.30
C ALA A 308 -11.29 -1.76 -3.47
N TRP A 309 -11.68 -2.06 -4.73
CA TRP A 309 -11.10 -1.41 -5.90
C TRP A 309 -11.43 0.08 -5.93
N GLN A 310 -12.66 0.50 -5.62
CA GLN A 310 -13.02 1.90 -5.45
C GLN A 310 -12.26 2.49 -4.28
N ALA A 311 -12.02 1.81 -3.15
CA ALA A 311 -11.16 2.36 -2.10
C ALA A 311 -9.71 2.58 -2.56
N THR A 312 -9.11 1.67 -3.34
CA THR A 312 -7.74 1.83 -3.89
C THR A 312 -7.66 2.74 -5.12
N ASN A 313 -8.69 2.78 -5.94
CA ASN A 313 -8.74 3.48 -7.21
C ASN A 313 -9.37 4.87 -7.06
N LYS A 314 -10.19 5.10 -6.02
CA LYS A 314 -10.45 6.41 -5.43
C LYS A 314 -9.23 6.92 -4.68
N ARG A 315 -8.36 6.07 -4.11
CA ARG A 315 -7.05 6.54 -3.62
C ARG A 315 -6.19 7.10 -4.76
N ALA A 316 -6.23 6.48 -5.94
CA ALA A 316 -5.53 6.97 -7.15
C ALA A 316 -6.26 8.12 -7.88
N GLN A 317 -7.61 8.09 -7.97
CA GLN A 317 -8.45 9.12 -8.61
C GLN A 317 -8.81 10.31 -7.69
N HIS A 318 -8.66 10.21 -6.36
CA HIS A 318 -8.85 11.35 -5.44
C HIS A 318 -7.56 12.12 -5.20
N LEU A 319 -6.39 11.50 -5.39
CA LEU A 319 -5.13 12.24 -5.50
C LEU A 319 -5.11 13.15 -6.75
N SER A 320 -5.88 12.81 -7.79
CA SER A 320 -6.04 13.61 -9.01
C SER A 320 -7.23 14.61 -9.00
N ARG A 321 -8.04 14.67 -7.94
CA ARG A 321 -9.23 15.58 -7.85
C ARG A 321 -9.01 16.80 -6.95
N GLY A 322 -7.78 17.00 -6.47
CA GLY A 322 -7.37 18.17 -5.66
C GLY A 322 -7.22 19.47 -6.45
N SER A 323 -7.28 19.45 -7.79
CA SER A 323 -7.33 20.65 -8.62
C SER A 323 -8.76 20.86 -9.14
N LYS A 324 -9.31 22.07 -8.96
CA LYS A 324 -10.56 22.46 -9.61
C LYS A 324 -10.35 22.35 -11.13
N PHE A 325 -11.11 21.51 -11.83
CA PHE A 325 -11.77 21.88 -13.10
C PHE A 325 -12.85 20.85 -13.46
N HIS A 326 -14.08 21.36 -13.66
CA HIS A 326 -15.08 20.70 -14.49
C HIS A 326 -14.57 20.69 -15.93
N THR A 327 -14.27 19.53 -16.49
CA THR A 327 -14.57 19.18 -17.89
C THR A 327 -14.17 17.73 -18.19
N LYS A 328 -14.97 17.10 -19.05
CA LYS A 328 -14.83 15.73 -19.54
C LYS A 328 -13.45 15.55 -20.21
N GLN A 329 -12.56 14.66 -19.71
CA GLN A 329 -11.85 13.67 -20.54
C GLN A 329 -10.78 12.82 -19.80
N GLN A 330 -10.90 11.51 -20.04
CA GLN A 330 -9.87 10.48 -20.35
C GLN A 330 -8.46 10.63 -19.76
N THR A 331 -8.19 9.99 -18.62
CA THR A 331 -6.83 9.65 -18.17
C THR A 331 -6.51 8.17 -18.48
N THR A 332 -5.41 7.94 -19.20
CA THR A 332 -4.87 6.61 -19.50
C THR A 332 -3.94 6.16 -18.36
N LEU A 333 -4.43 5.31 -17.46
CA LEU A 333 -3.65 4.73 -16.36
C LEU A 333 -2.93 3.45 -16.82
N LYS A 334 -1.59 3.43 -16.76
CA LYS A 334 -0.77 2.21 -16.87
C LYS A 334 -0.73 1.50 -15.52
N VAL A 335 -1.49 0.40 -15.40
CA VAL A 335 -1.54 -0.40 -14.16
C VAL A 335 -0.60 -1.60 -14.27
N HIS A 336 0.39 -1.69 -13.36
CA HIS A 336 1.43 -2.73 -13.35
C HIS A 336 1.00 -4.10 -12.80
N SER A 337 -0.30 -4.39 -12.70
CA SER A 337 -0.84 -5.70 -12.28
C SER A 337 -1.94 -6.14 -13.23
N SER A 338 -1.83 -7.35 -13.80
CA SER A 338 -2.93 -8.01 -14.50
C SER A 338 -4.11 -8.12 -13.53
N LEU A 339 -5.19 -7.40 -13.80
CA LEU A 339 -6.33 -7.21 -12.91
C LEU A 339 -7.48 -8.12 -13.35
N THR A 340 -8.10 -8.80 -12.39
CA THR A 340 -9.44 -9.37 -12.57
C THR A 340 -10.44 -8.33 -12.05
N LEU A 341 -11.19 -7.68 -12.93
CA LEU A 341 -12.19 -6.67 -12.54
C LEU A 341 -13.57 -7.34 -12.40
N THR A 342 -14.09 -7.41 -11.18
CA THR A 342 -15.47 -7.82 -10.89
C THR A 342 -16.35 -6.57 -10.75
N GLN A 343 -17.12 -6.21 -11.79
CA GLN A 343 -18.05 -5.07 -11.74
C GLN A 343 -19.48 -5.55 -11.47
N ASN A 344 -20.07 -5.14 -10.34
CA ASN A 344 -21.45 -5.50 -9.95
C ASN A 344 -22.41 -4.33 -9.69
N LYS A 345 -21.98 -3.05 -9.77
CA LYS A 345 -22.91 -1.91 -9.69
C LYS A 345 -22.30 -0.68 -10.38
N LEU A 346 -23.03 -0.10 -11.34
CA LEU A 346 -22.73 1.22 -11.90
C LEU A 346 -24.06 1.92 -12.15
N GLU A 347 -24.22 3.08 -11.53
CA GLU A 347 -25.32 4.01 -11.70
C GLU A 347 -25.25 4.64 -13.10
N SER A 348 -26.41 4.77 -13.73
CA SER A 348 -26.64 5.40 -15.02
C SER A 348 -26.18 6.87 -14.97
N GLY A 349 -25.08 7.21 -15.68
CA GLY A 349 -24.71 8.62 -15.84
C GLY A 349 -23.27 8.97 -16.22
N SER A 350 -22.33 8.03 -16.30
CA SER A 350 -20.94 8.35 -16.70
C SER A 350 -20.54 7.69 -18.02
N SER A 351 -20.23 8.50 -19.02
CA SER A 351 -19.64 8.06 -20.28
C SER A 351 -18.20 7.58 -20.05
N PHE A 352 -17.90 6.32 -20.37
CA PHE A 352 -16.56 5.75 -20.26
C PHE A 352 -15.87 5.65 -21.61
N SER A 353 -14.60 6.05 -21.64
CA SER A 353 -13.60 5.67 -22.63
C SER A 353 -12.29 5.54 -21.86
N THR A 354 -11.75 4.33 -21.75
CA THR A 354 -10.44 4.09 -21.11
C THR A 354 -9.72 2.96 -21.84
N THR A 355 -8.62 3.30 -22.50
CA THR A 355 -7.74 2.34 -23.18
C THR A 355 -6.79 1.71 -22.14
N LEU A 356 -7.05 0.45 -21.74
CA LEU A 356 -6.14 -0.34 -20.89
C LEU A 356 -4.97 -0.85 -21.75
N THR A 357 -3.73 -0.44 -21.44
CA THR A 357 -2.54 -0.92 -22.14
C THR A 357 -1.81 -2.02 -21.33
N MET A 358 -1.66 -3.18 -22.00
CA MET A 358 -0.54 -4.14 -21.92
C MET A 358 -0.44 -5.17 -20.77
N ARG A 359 -1.53 -5.90 -20.39
CA ARG A 359 -1.50 -7.28 -19.84
C ARG A 359 -2.83 -8.02 -20.07
N PRO A 360 -2.86 -9.37 -20.23
CA PRO A 360 -4.12 -10.12 -20.35
C PRO A 360 -4.95 -9.94 -19.08
N SER A 361 -6.18 -9.48 -19.25
CA SER A 361 -7.10 -9.09 -18.16
C SER A 361 -8.43 -9.85 -18.30
N LEU A 362 -8.92 -10.43 -17.19
CA LEU A 362 -10.23 -11.10 -17.17
C LEU A 362 -11.25 -10.19 -16.46
N VAL A 363 -12.30 -9.80 -17.17
CA VAL A 363 -13.39 -9.00 -16.59
C VAL A 363 -14.60 -9.89 -16.39
N THR A 364 -15.24 -9.84 -15.21
CA THR A 364 -16.55 -10.48 -15.02
C THR A 364 -17.59 -9.38 -14.83
N THR A 365 -18.63 -9.37 -15.66
CA THR A 365 -19.71 -8.38 -15.56
C THR A 365 -21.07 -9.04 -15.77
N ARG A 366 -22.12 -8.41 -15.26
CA ARG A 366 -23.51 -8.80 -15.51
C ARG A 366 -24.15 -8.08 -16.70
N ARG A 367 -23.50 -7.04 -17.24
CA ARG A 367 -24.01 -6.24 -18.36
C ARG A 367 -23.23 -6.56 -19.64
N GLN A 368 -23.96 -7.00 -20.66
CA GLN A 368 -23.41 -7.26 -22.00
C GLN A 368 -22.73 -6.01 -22.58
N GLU A 369 -23.37 -4.84 -22.42
CA GLU A 369 -22.85 -3.55 -22.90
C GLU A 369 -21.46 -3.22 -22.36
N ILE A 370 -21.24 -3.44 -21.05
CA ILE A 370 -19.96 -3.20 -20.39
C ILE A 370 -18.90 -4.20 -20.87
N ALA A 371 -19.30 -5.46 -21.10
CA ALA A 371 -18.41 -6.48 -21.61
C ALA A 371 -17.95 -6.17 -23.04
N VAL A 372 -18.90 -5.77 -23.91
CA VAL A 372 -18.60 -5.34 -25.28
C VAL A 372 -17.77 -4.06 -25.27
N HIS A 373 -18.02 -3.13 -24.35
CA HIS A 373 -17.21 -1.93 -24.24
C HIS A 373 -15.77 -2.21 -23.81
N LEU A 374 -15.56 -3.11 -22.85
CA LEU A 374 -14.24 -3.41 -22.27
C LEU A 374 -13.43 -4.46 -23.05
N ALA A 375 -14.09 -5.46 -23.64
CA ALA A 375 -13.46 -6.58 -24.32
C ALA A 375 -13.81 -6.65 -25.82
N ARG A 376 -14.63 -5.72 -26.35
CA ARG A 376 -15.05 -5.66 -27.76
C ARG A 376 -15.69 -6.98 -28.21
N ASN A 377 -14.97 -7.77 -29.00
CA ASN A 377 -15.39 -9.06 -29.55
C ASN A 377 -14.99 -10.26 -28.67
N GLN A 378 -14.24 -10.05 -27.58
CA GLN A 378 -13.74 -11.10 -26.69
C GLN A 378 -14.67 -11.33 -25.48
N VAL A 379 -15.96 -11.53 -25.77
CA VAL A 379 -17.00 -11.78 -24.76
C VAL A 379 -17.36 -13.27 -24.76
N ILE A 380 -17.34 -13.89 -23.57
CA ILE A 380 -17.82 -15.25 -23.33
C ILE A 380 -19.04 -15.16 -22.43
N GLU A 381 -20.18 -15.62 -22.93
CA GLU A 381 -21.40 -15.73 -22.15
C GLU A 381 -21.41 -17.06 -21.38
N LEU A 382 -21.70 -17.00 -20.08
CA LEU A 382 -21.83 -18.14 -19.19
C LEU A 382 -23.31 -18.56 -19.12
N PRO A 383 -23.68 -19.70 -19.74
CA PRO A 383 -25.04 -20.21 -19.67
C PRO A 383 -25.35 -20.84 -18.31
N GLU A 384 -26.64 -21.09 -18.08
CA GLU A 384 -27.15 -21.95 -16.99
C GLU A 384 -26.56 -23.36 -17.08
N LEU A 385 -26.60 -24.12 -15.98
CA LEU A 385 -26.04 -25.47 -15.95
C LEU A 385 -26.92 -26.45 -16.73
N SER A 386 -26.32 -27.49 -17.30
CA SER A 386 -27.09 -28.59 -17.87
C SER A 386 -27.77 -29.42 -16.77
N SER A 387 -28.85 -30.13 -17.12
CA SER A 387 -29.56 -31.02 -16.19
C SER A 387 -28.65 -32.04 -15.49
N GLY A 388 -27.64 -32.56 -16.21
CA GLY A 388 -26.61 -33.43 -15.64
C GLY A 388 -25.73 -32.71 -14.60
N GLU A 389 -25.21 -31.52 -14.94
CA GLU A 389 -24.34 -30.75 -14.04
C GLU A 389 -25.09 -30.25 -12.78
N VAL A 390 -26.36 -29.89 -12.91
CA VAL A 390 -27.23 -29.51 -11.78
C VAL A 390 -27.43 -30.69 -10.83
N ARG A 391 -27.68 -31.88 -11.38
CA ARG A 391 -27.84 -33.09 -10.58
C ARG A 391 -26.57 -33.43 -9.81
N ASP A 392 -25.42 -33.31 -10.47
CA ASP A 392 -24.12 -33.57 -9.86
C ASP A 392 -23.82 -32.55 -8.75
N LEU A 393 -24.15 -31.27 -8.97
CA LEU A 393 -24.04 -30.23 -7.94
C LEU A 393 -24.93 -30.54 -6.74
N LEU A 394 -26.21 -30.86 -6.96
CA LEU A 394 -27.14 -31.14 -5.88
C LEU A 394 -26.73 -32.38 -5.07
N ARG A 395 -26.23 -33.43 -5.74
CA ARG A 395 -25.71 -34.64 -5.06
C ARG A 395 -24.51 -34.36 -4.17
N GLN A 396 -23.65 -33.43 -4.57
CA GLN A 396 -22.49 -33.03 -3.77
C GLN A 396 -22.89 -32.21 -2.54
N LEU A 397 -23.95 -31.39 -2.66
CA LEU A 397 -24.39 -30.49 -1.60
C LEU A 397 -25.35 -31.12 -0.59
N LEU A 398 -26.07 -32.19 -0.93
CA LEU A 398 -27.02 -32.85 -0.03
C LEU A 398 -26.32 -33.79 0.97
N VAL A 399 -26.77 -33.76 2.24
CA VAL A 399 -26.31 -34.68 3.28
C VAL A 399 -26.68 -36.15 2.98
N ASP A 400 -27.81 -36.38 2.30
CA ASP A 400 -28.21 -37.69 1.78
C ASP A 400 -28.26 -37.67 0.25
N PRO A 401 -27.17 -38.07 -0.43
CA PRO A 401 -27.08 -38.06 -1.90
C PRO A 401 -28.11 -38.98 -2.57
N LYS A 402 -28.66 -39.97 -1.84
CA LYS A 402 -29.63 -40.94 -2.38
C LYS A 402 -31.00 -40.31 -2.65
N LYS A 403 -31.28 -39.13 -2.09
CA LYS A 403 -32.51 -38.37 -2.38
C LYS A 403 -32.54 -37.75 -3.78
N ALA A 404 -31.38 -37.55 -4.42
CA ALA A 404 -31.29 -37.06 -5.79
C ALA A 404 -31.42 -38.22 -6.82
N ARG A 405 -32.51 -38.99 -6.71
CA ARG A 405 -32.95 -39.98 -7.71
C ARG A 405 -33.78 -39.29 -8.79
N ASP A 406 -33.75 -39.87 -9.99
CA ASP A 406 -34.28 -39.25 -11.22
C ASP A 406 -35.81 -39.42 -11.30
N ASP A 407 -36.52 -38.68 -10.45
CA ASP A 407 -37.99 -38.68 -10.37
C ASP A 407 -38.57 -37.37 -10.93
N GLU A 408 -39.84 -37.38 -11.33
CA GLU A 408 -40.52 -36.22 -11.94
C GLU A 408 -40.50 -34.95 -11.06
N GLU A 409 -40.46 -35.11 -9.73
CA GLU A 409 -40.34 -33.99 -8.78
C GLU A 409 -38.99 -33.27 -8.89
N LEU A 410 -37.90 -34.01 -9.17
CA LEU A 410 -36.57 -33.44 -9.30
C LEU A 410 -36.45 -32.59 -10.58
N LYS A 411 -37.09 -33.04 -11.67
CA LYS A 411 -37.17 -32.26 -12.92
C LYS A 411 -37.96 -30.97 -12.73
N LYS A 412 -39.08 -31.04 -12.01
CA LYS A 412 -39.88 -29.85 -11.65
C LYS A 412 -39.06 -28.87 -10.82
N LEU A 413 -38.31 -29.35 -9.82
CA LEU A 413 -37.42 -28.54 -9.00
C LEU A 413 -36.36 -27.82 -9.86
N PHE A 414 -35.69 -28.52 -10.78
CA PHE A 414 -34.68 -27.90 -11.65
C PHE A 414 -35.27 -26.85 -12.60
N GLY A 415 -36.49 -27.09 -13.09
CA GLY A 415 -37.23 -26.12 -13.90
C GLY A 415 -37.55 -24.84 -13.12
N VAL A 416 -38.04 -24.98 -11.89
CA VAL A 416 -38.34 -23.84 -11.01
C VAL A 416 -37.08 -23.06 -10.62
N LEU A 417 -35.98 -23.76 -10.33
CA LEU A 417 -34.69 -23.16 -10.00
C LEU A 417 -33.91 -22.63 -11.23
N CYS A 418 -34.49 -22.73 -12.43
CA CYS A 418 -33.92 -22.28 -13.69
C CYS A 418 -32.47 -22.76 -13.93
N TYR A 419 -32.15 -23.97 -13.46
CA TYR A 419 -30.80 -24.55 -13.55
C TYR A 419 -29.67 -23.62 -13.03
N HIS A 420 -29.99 -22.72 -12.08
CA HIS A 420 -29.08 -21.69 -11.60
C HIS A 420 -28.24 -22.17 -10.40
N PRO A 421 -26.90 -22.19 -10.47
CA PRO A 421 -26.03 -22.80 -9.44
C PRO A 421 -26.29 -22.29 -8.03
N LEU A 422 -26.43 -20.97 -7.86
CA LEU A 422 -26.68 -20.37 -6.54
C LEU A 422 -28.06 -20.74 -5.98
N ALA A 423 -29.10 -20.84 -6.83
CA ALA A 423 -30.44 -21.20 -6.37
C ALA A 423 -30.48 -22.66 -5.93
N ILE A 424 -29.80 -23.53 -6.67
CA ILE A 424 -29.62 -24.94 -6.33
C ILE A 424 -28.88 -25.10 -5.00
N ALA A 425 -27.79 -24.34 -4.81
CA ALA A 425 -27.02 -24.40 -3.56
C ALA A 425 -27.84 -23.93 -2.34
N GLN A 426 -28.62 -22.85 -2.49
CA GLN A 426 -29.50 -22.37 -1.41
C GLN A 426 -30.64 -23.34 -1.12
N ALA A 427 -31.24 -23.95 -2.15
CA ALA A 427 -32.25 -24.99 -1.97
C ALA A 427 -31.67 -26.23 -1.26
N ALA A 428 -30.47 -26.68 -1.66
CA ALA A 428 -29.76 -27.78 -1.00
C ALA A 428 -29.54 -27.51 0.50
N ASN A 429 -29.09 -26.30 0.84
CA ASN A 429 -28.91 -25.85 2.22
C ASN A 429 -30.23 -25.86 3.01
N TYR A 430 -31.32 -25.38 2.41
CA TYR A 430 -32.65 -25.47 3.01
C TYR A 430 -33.08 -26.92 3.30
N PHE A 431 -32.87 -27.83 2.35
CA PHE A 431 -33.19 -29.26 2.54
C PHE A 431 -32.37 -29.89 3.67
N ASN A 432 -31.09 -29.56 3.74
CA ASN A 432 -30.18 -30.05 4.77
C ASN A 432 -30.61 -29.56 6.17
N MET A 433 -31.01 -28.30 6.29
CA MET A 433 -31.43 -27.70 7.56
C MET A 433 -32.81 -28.20 8.04
N ASN A 434 -33.80 -28.27 7.13
CA ASN A 434 -35.19 -28.55 7.51
C ASN A 434 -35.60 -30.02 7.35
N ARG A 435 -34.78 -30.86 6.72
CA ARG A 435 -35.07 -32.27 6.42
C ARG A 435 -36.41 -32.49 5.69
N THR A 436 -36.82 -31.54 4.85
CA THR A 436 -38.09 -31.54 4.11
C THR A 436 -38.03 -32.37 2.82
N SER A 437 -39.19 -32.67 2.23
CA SER A 437 -39.31 -33.29 0.90
C SER A 437 -39.35 -32.22 -0.21
N PHE A 438 -39.00 -32.62 -1.44
CA PHE A 438 -39.06 -31.72 -2.60
C PHE A 438 -40.48 -31.21 -2.86
N ALA A 439 -41.50 -32.07 -2.73
CA ALA A 439 -42.90 -31.69 -2.88
C ALA A 439 -43.34 -30.58 -1.90
N ARG A 440 -42.93 -30.67 -0.63
CA ARG A 440 -43.27 -29.63 0.37
C ARG A 440 -42.59 -28.30 0.05
N TYR A 441 -41.30 -28.33 -0.30
CA TYR A 441 -40.56 -27.13 -0.70
C TYR A 441 -41.14 -26.46 -1.95
N LEU A 442 -41.60 -27.24 -2.95
CA LEU A 442 -42.25 -26.68 -4.13
C LEU A 442 -43.56 -25.95 -3.79
N SER A 443 -44.32 -26.44 -2.80
CA SER A 443 -45.51 -25.74 -2.29
C SER A 443 -45.12 -24.39 -1.66
N ASP A 444 -44.15 -24.40 -0.74
CA ASP A 444 -43.67 -23.19 -0.05
C ASP A 444 -43.06 -22.18 -1.03
N TYR A 445 -42.41 -22.68 -2.09
CA TYR A 445 -41.85 -21.89 -3.17
C TYR A 445 -42.94 -21.18 -3.97
N HIS A 446 -43.98 -21.89 -4.43
CA HIS A 446 -45.06 -21.30 -5.22
C HIS A 446 -45.88 -20.28 -4.40
N GLU A 447 -46.13 -20.55 -3.12
CA GLU A 447 -46.76 -19.58 -2.22
C GLU A 447 -45.91 -18.31 -2.05
N SER A 448 -44.58 -18.47 -2.06
CA SER A 448 -43.64 -17.35 -1.93
C SER A 448 -43.35 -16.63 -3.26
N GLU A 449 -43.69 -17.22 -4.40
CA GLU A 449 -43.50 -16.66 -5.75
C GLU A 449 -44.41 -15.45 -5.98
N GLU A 450 -45.68 -15.52 -5.53
CA GLU A 450 -46.63 -14.41 -5.61
C GLU A 450 -46.18 -13.20 -4.81
N GLY A 451 -45.74 -13.41 -3.56
CA GLY A 451 -45.19 -12.33 -2.72
C GLY A 451 -43.88 -11.74 -3.26
N MET A 452 -43.07 -12.50 -4.00
CA MET A 452 -41.87 -11.99 -4.65
C MET A 452 -42.18 -11.14 -5.88
N MET A 453 -43.21 -11.47 -6.65
CA MET A 453 -43.65 -10.65 -7.79
C MET A 453 -44.12 -9.26 -7.33
N GLU A 454 -44.75 -9.16 -6.16
CA GLU A 454 -45.13 -7.89 -5.53
C GLU A 454 -43.90 -7.10 -5.02
N LEU A 455 -42.94 -7.78 -4.38
CA LEU A 455 -41.68 -7.19 -3.89
C LEU A 455 -40.74 -6.67 -4.99
N LEU A 456 -40.80 -7.29 -6.18
CA LEU A 456 -39.95 -6.95 -7.32
C LEU A 456 -40.65 -6.02 -8.33
N GLY A 457 -41.99 -5.96 -8.33
CA GLY A 457 -42.79 -5.12 -9.24
C GLY A 457 -42.69 -3.61 -8.97
N ASN A 458 -42.41 -3.20 -7.73
CA ASN A 458 -42.33 -1.78 -7.34
C ASN A 458 -40.89 -1.23 -7.40
N GLY A 459 -40.44 -0.77 -8.58
CA GLY A 459 -39.30 0.16 -8.69
C GLY A 459 -37.98 -0.41 -9.22
N PHE A 460 -37.99 -0.95 -10.44
CA PHE A 460 -36.79 -0.99 -11.28
C PHE A 460 -37.03 -0.09 -12.49
N ASP A 461 -36.37 1.07 -12.57
CA ASP A 461 -36.41 1.97 -13.73
C ASP A 461 -35.52 1.51 -14.92
N ASP A 462 -35.08 0.25 -14.95
CA ASP A 462 -34.24 -0.28 -16.04
C ASP A 462 -34.96 -1.44 -16.77
N ASP A 463 -35.43 -1.17 -17.98
CA ASP A 463 -36.21 -2.05 -18.90
C ASP A 463 -35.53 -3.38 -19.33
N THR A 464 -34.40 -3.78 -18.74
CA THR A 464 -33.65 -4.99 -19.12
C THR A 464 -33.70 -6.11 -18.07
N TYR A 465 -34.56 -5.99 -17.05
CA TYR A 465 -34.40 -6.72 -15.80
C TYR A 465 -35.59 -7.61 -15.40
N TYR A 466 -35.95 -8.58 -16.24
CA TYR A 466 -36.75 -9.73 -15.83
C TYR A 466 -36.17 -11.02 -16.42
N ASN A 467 -35.24 -11.65 -15.68
CA ASN A 467 -34.81 -13.01 -16.00
C ASN A 467 -35.30 -13.97 -14.91
N ARG A 468 -36.01 -15.02 -15.34
CA ARG A 468 -36.55 -16.13 -14.53
C ARG A 468 -35.55 -16.67 -13.51
N SER A 469 -34.26 -16.74 -13.88
CA SER A 469 -33.16 -17.21 -13.02
C SER A 469 -32.89 -16.34 -11.77
N GLN A 470 -33.09 -15.02 -11.84
CA GLN A 470 -32.92 -14.17 -10.65
C GLN A 470 -34.13 -14.23 -9.73
N SER A 471 -35.34 -14.38 -10.31
CA SER A 471 -36.55 -14.69 -9.55
C SER A 471 -36.36 -15.98 -8.76
N ALA A 472 -35.80 -17.02 -9.39
CA ALA A 472 -35.51 -18.30 -8.73
C ALA A 472 -34.61 -18.19 -7.50
N VAL A 473 -33.51 -17.43 -7.59
CA VAL A 473 -32.62 -17.17 -6.43
C VAL A 473 -33.37 -16.40 -5.34
N ALA A 474 -34.15 -15.39 -5.73
CA ALA A 474 -34.83 -14.52 -4.78
C ALA A 474 -35.99 -15.21 -4.05
N THR A 475 -36.77 -16.04 -4.74
CA THR A 475 -37.82 -16.87 -4.15
C THR A 475 -37.23 -17.94 -3.23
N THR A 476 -36.15 -18.61 -3.65
CA THR A 476 -35.43 -19.57 -2.79
C THR A 476 -34.88 -18.91 -1.52
N TRP A 477 -34.35 -17.69 -1.66
CA TRP A 477 -33.93 -16.87 -0.52
C TRP A 477 -35.11 -16.54 0.39
N LEU A 478 -36.27 -16.15 -0.15
CA LEU A 478 -37.45 -15.77 0.63
C LEU A 478 -38.00 -16.94 1.44
N VAL A 479 -38.09 -18.14 0.84
CA VAL A 479 -38.50 -19.37 1.53
C VAL A 479 -37.59 -19.65 2.73
N SER A 480 -36.27 -19.57 2.53
CA SER A 480 -35.29 -19.77 3.60
C SER A 480 -35.35 -18.66 4.66
N PHE A 481 -35.61 -17.42 4.24
CA PHE A 481 -35.71 -16.27 5.14
C PHE A 481 -36.97 -16.33 6.02
N LYS A 482 -38.13 -16.72 5.49
CA LYS A 482 -39.37 -16.93 6.28
C LYS A 482 -39.11 -17.94 7.40
N GLN A 483 -38.47 -19.07 7.08
CA GLN A 483 -38.10 -20.09 8.07
C GLN A 483 -37.16 -19.55 9.15
N VAL A 484 -36.15 -18.75 8.79
CA VAL A 484 -35.24 -18.13 9.75
C VAL A 484 -35.95 -17.09 10.61
N LYS A 485 -36.84 -16.29 10.04
CA LYS A 485 -37.61 -15.26 10.76
C LYS A 485 -38.52 -15.88 11.82
N GLU A 486 -39.16 -17.01 11.52
CA GLU A 486 -40.06 -17.71 12.44
C GLU A 486 -39.32 -18.43 13.56
N ASN A 487 -38.20 -19.10 13.24
CA ASN A 487 -37.53 -20.02 14.18
C ASN A 487 -36.30 -19.42 14.87
N HIS A 488 -35.70 -18.36 14.31
CA HIS A 488 -34.42 -17.80 14.76
C HIS A 488 -34.42 -16.27 14.71
N PRO A 489 -35.14 -15.57 15.61
CA PRO A 489 -35.25 -14.11 15.59
C PRO A 489 -33.90 -13.39 15.76
N ALA A 490 -32.93 -14.00 16.45
CA ALA A 490 -31.58 -13.45 16.56
C ALA A 490 -30.85 -13.44 15.21
N ALA A 491 -31.01 -14.50 14.40
CA ALA A 491 -30.41 -14.60 13.08
C ALA A 491 -31.03 -13.60 12.08
N GLU A 492 -32.33 -13.35 12.20
CA GLU A 492 -33.01 -12.29 11.46
C GLU A 492 -32.43 -10.90 11.76
N ARG A 493 -32.19 -10.57 13.04
CA ARG A 493 -31.56 -9.28 13.41
C ARG A 493 -30.18 -9.09 12.79
N VAL A 494 -29.37 -10.15 12.73
CA VAL A 494 -28.04 -10.11 12.10
C VAL A 494 -28.15 -9.95 10.60
N LEU A 495 -29.05 -10.68 9.93
CA LEU A 495 -29.28 -10.51 8.48
C LEU A 495 -29.77 -9.10 8.16
N SER A 496 -30.68 -8.57 8.97
CA SER A 496 -31.17 -7.20 8.85
C SER A 496 -30.02 -6.22 8.98
N PHE A 497 -29.15 -6.34 10.00
CA PHE A 497 -27.96 -5.51 10.14
C PHE A 497 -26.99 -5.62 8.95
N ILE A 498 -26.66 -6.85 8.51
CA ILE A 498 -25.73 -7.10 7.40
C ILE A 498 -26.24 -6.47 6.09
N SER A 499 -27.56 -6.37 5.91
CA SER A 499 -28.15 -5.72 4.74
C SER A 499 -27.80 -4.22 4.61
N TRP A 500 -27.41 -3.55 5.70
CA TRP A 500 -27.06 -2.11 5.66
C TRP A 500 -25.57 -1.84 5.44
N ILE A 501 -24.71 -2.84 5.62
CA ILE A 501 -23.25 -2.69 5.57
C ILE A 501 -22.65 -3.30 4.29
N GLU A 502 -21.33 -3.17 4.09
CA GLU A 502 -20.65 -3.82 2.97
C GLU A 502 -20.73 -5.35 3.12
N PRO A 503 -21.22 -6.10 2.11
CA PRO A 503 -21.45 -7.55 2.20
C PRO A 503 -20.18 -8.40 2.18
N LYS A 504 -19.01 -7.78 2.03
CA LYS A 504 -17.72 -8.47 1.94
C LYS A 504 -16.79 -8.06 3.07
N ALA A 505 -16.00 -9.02 3.52
CA ALA A 505 -14.99 -8.84 4.56
C ALA A 505 -15.57 -8.33 5.91
N ILE A 506 -16.74 -8.82 6.31
CA ILE A 506 -17.45 -8.41 7.53
C ILE A 506 -16.74 -9.01 8.76
N PRO A 507 -16.13 -8.22 9.65
CA PRO A 507 -15.52 -8.73 10.87
C PRO A 507 -16.61 -9.15 11.86
N ARG A 508 -16.46 -10.30 12.54
CA ARG A 508 -17.41 -10.74 13.58
C ARG A 508 -17.63 -9.69 14.69
N SER A 509 -16.63 -8.86 14.96
CA SER A 509 -16.66 -7.81 15.98
C SER A 509 -17.55 -6.60 15.65
N ILE A 510 -17.96 -6.42 14.39
CA ILE A 510 -18.90 -5.34 14.01
C ILE A 510 -20.37 -5.73 14.21
N LEU A 511 -20.66 -7.02 14.36
CA LEU A 511 -22.04 -7.51 14.46
C LEU A 511 -22.71 -7.06 15.77
N PRO A 512 -24.05 -6.91 15.79
CA PRO A 512 -24.80 -6.60 17.00
C PRO A 512 -24.57 -7.63 18.11
N ASP A 513 -24.82 -7.26 19.36
CA ASP A 513 -24.72 -8.21 20.48
C ASP A 513 -25.74 -9.34 20.33
N MET A 514 -25.23 -10.57 20.42
CA MET A 514 -25.98 -11.81 20.25
C MET A 514 -26.06 -12.62 21.55
N GLY A 515 -25.62 -12.04 22.67
CA GLY A 515 -25.50 -12.72 23.95
C GLY A 515 -24.18 -13.49 24.06
N SER A 516 -24.23 -14.71 24.61
CA SER A 516 -23.03 -15.52 24.86
C SER A 516 -22.29 -15.92 23.57
N GLU A 517 -20.99 -16.25 23.68
CA GLU A 517 -20.19 -16.76 22.55
C GLU A 517 -20.80 -18.02 21.90
N GLN A 518 -21.49 -18.84 22.70
CA GLN A 518 -22.24 -19.99 22.19
C GLN A 518 -23.43 -19.55 21.33
N ALA A 519 -24.18 -18.54 21.77
CA ALA A 519 -25.29 -17.99 21.00
C ALA A 519 -24.81 -17.31 19.70
N LYS A 520 -23.67 -16.60 19.74
CA LYS A 520 -23.01 -16.05 18.53
C LYS A 520 -22.67 -17.15 17.53
N THR A 521 -22.00 -18.19 18.00
CA THR A 521 -21.60 -19.33 17.15
C THR A 521 -22.82 -20.03 16.57
N GLN A 522 -23.87 -20.22 17.35
CA GLN A 522 -25.12 -20.82 16.89
C GLN A 522 -25.79 -19.97 15.82
N VAL A 523 -25.90 -18.66 16.01
CA VAL A 523 -26.56 -17.78 15.02
C VAL A 523 -25.76 -17.70 13.72
N ILE A 524 -24.44 -17.52 13.80
CA ILE A 524 -23.59 -17.53 12.59
C ILE A 524 -23.71 -18.90 11.91
N GLY A 525 -23.63 -20.00 12.66
CA GLY A 525 -23.77 -21.35 12.12
C GLY A 525 -25.13 -21.60 11.46
N THR A 526 -26.24 -21.06 12.01
CA THR A 526 -27.55 -21.11 11.37
C THR A 526 -27.55 -20.36 10.03
N LEU A 527 -26.99 -19.15 9.99
CA LEU A 527 -26.93 -18.35 8.76
C LEU A 527 -26.02 -18.97 7.69
N GLU A 528 -24.94 -19.63 8.10
CA GLU A 528 -24.09 -20.42 7.22
C GLU A 528 -24.81 -21.69 6.73
N GLY A 529 -25.54 -22.37 7.62
CA GLY A 529 -26.32 -23.56 7.30
C GLY A 529 -27.40 -23.32 6.25
N TYR A 530 -28.02 -22.14 6.22
CA TYR A 530 -28.94 -21.70 5.17
C TYR A 530 -28.24 -21.10 3.93
N GLY A 531 -26.91 -20.95 3.94
CA GLY A 531 -26.13 -20.40 2.83
C GLY A 531 -26.25 -18.88 2.65
N PHE A 532 -26.63 -18.14 3.70
CA PHE A 532 -26.66 -16.68 3.64
C PHE A 532 -25.28 -16.06 3.85
N LEU A 533 -24.46 -16.68 4.70
CA LEU A 533 -23.10 -16.25 5.03
C LEU A 533 -22.08 -17.34 4.74
N THR A 534 -20.85 -16.92 4.53
CA THR A 534 -19.68 -17.79 4.36
C THR A 534 -18.54 -17.27 5.21
N THR A 535 -18.04 -18.07 6.17
CA THR A 535 -16.80 -17.75 6.89
C THR A 535 -15.58 -18.09 6.03
N ARG A 536 -14.61 -17.18 5.99
CA ARG A 536 -13.31 -17.46 5.33
C ARG A 536 -12.48 -18.40 6.22
N GLU A 537 -12.00 -19.51 5.65
CA GLU A 537 -11.26 -20.56 6.37
C GLU A 537 -10.18 -19.99 7.31
N GLY A 538 -10.29 -20.28 8.62
CA GLY A 538 -9.31 -19.89 9.64
C GLY A 538 -9.36 -18.43 10.09
N SER A 539 -10.41 -17.68 9.74
CA SER A 539 -10.56 -16.27 10.11
C SER A 539 -11.96 -15.92 10.63
N ASP A 540 -12.06 -14.88 11.46
CA ASP A 540 -13.33 -14.33 11.97
C ASP A 540 -13.99 -13.34 10.98
N ILE A 541 -13.80 -13.57 9.68
CA ILE A 541 -14.29 -12.70 8.61
C ILE A 541 -15.38 -13.43 7.82
N LEU A 542 -16.52 -12.75 7.67
CA LEU A 542 -17.71 -13.25 7.00
C LEU A 542 -17.90 -12.56 5.64
N ASP A 543 -18.40 -13.32 4.67
CA ASP A 543 -18.81 -12.81 3.37
C ASP A 543 -20.26 -13.21 3.08
N MET A 544 -21.04 -12.28 2.53
CA MET A 544 -22.36 -12.50 1.93
C MET A 544 -22.25 -12.40 0.40
N HIS A 545 -23.08 -13.17 -0.32
CA HIS A 545 -23.16 -13.05 -1.78
C HIS A 545 -23.88 -11.75 -2.17
N SER A 546 -23.43 -11.03 -3.20
CA SER A 546 -23.94 -9.69 -3.54
C SER A 546 -25.43 -9.68 -3.94
N LEU A 547 -25.90 -10.76 -4.59
CA LEU A 547 -27.33 -10.91 -4.94
C LEU A 547 -28.19 -11.14 -3.69
N VAL A 548 -27.74 -12.00 -2.79
CA VAL A 548 -28.36 -12.28 -1.49
C VAL A 548 -28.47 -10.99 -0.67
N HIS A 549 -27.39 -10.21 -0.62
CA HIS A 549 -27.38 -8.90 0.04
C HIS A 549 -28.39 -7.91 -0.57
N THR A 550 -28.52 -7.89 -1.91
CA THR A 550 -29.47 -6.99 -2.60
C THR A 550 -30.92 -7.39 -2.30
N ILE A 551 -31.22 -8.69 -2.26
CA ILE A 551 -32.54 -9.21 -1.89
C ILE A 551 -32.84 -8.89 -0.42
N ALA A 552 -31.89 -9.14 0.48
CA ALA A 552 -32.02 -8.82 1.90
C ALA A 552 -32.31 -7.32 2.13
N GLN A 553 -31.59 -6.43 1.44
CA GLN A 553 -31.83 -4.99 1.48
C GLN A 553 -33.26 -4.61 1.09
N ARG A 554 -33.78 -5.22 0.02
CA ARG A 554 -35.13 -4.94 -0.46
C ARG A 554 -36.20 -5.49 0.47
N GLN A 555 -36.01 -6.70 0.98
CA GLN A 555 -36.93 -7.30 1.92
C GLN A 555 -37.03 -6.48 3.22
N VAL A 556 -35.90 -5.98 3.70
CA VAL A 556 -35.83 -5.10 4.86
C VAL A 556 -36.57 -3.78 4.57
N ARG A 557 -36.43 -3.22 3.36
CA ARG A 557 -37.14 -1.99 2.95
C ARG A 557 -38.65 -2.18 2.74
N SER A 558 -39.08 -3.29 2.15
CA SER A 558 -40.48 -3.58 1.83
C SER A 558 -41.33 -3.91 3.07
N GLN A 559 -40.73 -4.55 4.06
CA GLN A 559 -41.37 -4.76 5.37
C GLN A 559 -41.52 -3.45 6.16
N GLY A 560 -41.03 -2.33 5.61
CA GLY A 560 -40.98 -1.05 6.27
C GLY A 560 -40.14 -1.17 7.52
N VAL A 561 -38.81 -1.06 7.42
CA VAL A 561 -37.99 -0.86 8.63
C VAL A 561 -38.58 0.34 9.35
N SER A 562 -39.25 0.08 10.48
CA SER A 562 -39.67 1.13 11.38
C SER A 562 -38.47 2.05 11.59
N LYS A 563 -38.67 3.36 11.60
CA LYS A 563 -37.61 4.35 11.87
C LYS A 563 -36.64 3.87 12.98
N LEU A 564 -37.22 3.27 14.02
CA LEU A 564 -36.59 2.56 15.14
C LEU A 564 -35.54 1.48 14.76
N GLY A 565 -35.79 0.65 13.74
CA GLY A 565 -34.83 -0.37 13.29
C GLY A 565 -33.60 0.22 12.60
N ARG A 566 -33.80 1.29 11.82
CA ARG A 566 -32.71 2.05 11.19
C ARG A 566 -31.86 2.76 12.25
N ASP A 567 -32.54 3.41 13.20
CA ASP A 567 -31.88 4.13 14.30
C ASP A 567 -30.99 3.18 15.12
N ARG A 568 -31.48 1.99 15.49
CA ARG A 568 -30.68 0.98 16.21
C ARG A 568 -29.39 0.56 15.50
N ILE A 569 -29.43 0.45 14.17
CA ILE A 569 -28.24 0.09 13.37
C ILE A 569 -27.21 1.21 13.43
N PHE A 570 -27.65 2.47 13.26
CA PHE A 570 -26.77 3.63 13.35
C PHE A 570 -26.23 3.84 14.76
N SER A 571 -27.05 3.64 15.80
CA SER A 571 -26.60 3.68 17.20
C SER A 571 -25.53 2.62 17.47
N HIS A 572 -25.71 1.39 16.97
CA HIS A 572 -24.71 0.32 17.10
C HIS A 572 -23.41 0.66 16.37
N LEU A 573 -23.50 1.10 15.11
CA LEU A 573 -22.32 1.53 14.35
C LEU A 573 -21.61 2.70 15.04
N TYR A 574 -22.35 3.69 15.55
CA TYR A 574 -21.77 4.82 16.28
C TYR A 574 -21.04 4.39 17.57
N ALA A 575 -21.61 3.42 18.30
CA ALA A 575 -21.03 2.88 19.53
C ALA A 575 -19.76 2.05 19.26
N VAL A 576 -19.74 1.24 18.20
CA VAL A 576 -18.65 0.32 17.87
C VAL A 576 -17.55 0.98 17.03
N PHE A 577 -17.87 2.04 16.27
CA PHE A 577 -16.89 2.72 15.42
C PHE A 577 -15.91 3.57 16.26
N PRO A 578 -14.58 3.39 16.08
CA PRO A 578 -13.58 4.09 16.88
C PRO A 578 -13.61 5.62 16.71
N ASP A 579 -13.17 6.36 17.74
CA ASP A 579 -13.09 7.83 17.72
C ASP A 579 -11.93 8.40 16.88
N GLY A 580 -11.24 7.54 16.12
CA GLY A 580 -10.11 7.92 15.26
C GLY A 580 -8.77 8.10 15.98
N LYS A 581 -8.59 7.53 17.18
CA LYS A 581 -7.27 7.50 17.87
C LYS A 581 -6.32 6.52 17.19
N TRP A 582 -5.11 6.92 16.81
CA TRP A 582 -4.18 6.08 16.01
C TRP A 582 -3.96 4.63 16.48
N ARG A 583 -4.15 4.34 17.77
CA ARG A 583 -4.11 2.97 18.34
C ARG A 583 -5.15 2.02 17.72
N ASP A 584 -6.30 2.55 17.31
CA ASP A 584 -7.43 1.78 16.78
C ASP A 584 -7.41 1.68 15.25
N ARG A 585 -6.27 2.04 14.62
CA ARG A 585 -6.16 2.16 13.16
C ARG A 585 -6.58 0.92 12.40
N TYR A 586 -6.17 -0.24 12.90
CA TYR A 586 -6.53 -1.52 12.31
C TYR A 586 -8.04 -1.77 12.36
N VAL A 587 -8.70 -1.40 13.45
CA VAL A 587 -10.14 -1.61 13.68
C VAL A 587 -10.96 -0.73 12.75
N TRP A 588 -10.70 0.59 12.68
CA TRP A 588 -11.48 1.43 11.77
C TRP A 588 -11.19 1.12 10.31
N GLN A 589 -10.00 0.64 9.94
CA GLN A 589 -9.71 0.26 8.55
C GLN A 589 -10.61 -0.88 8.08
N GLN A 590 -10.96 -1.80 8.99
CA GLN A 590 -11.92 -2.85 8.70
C GLN A 590 -13.37 -2.31 8.70
N TYR A 591 -13.72 -1.41 9.63
CA TYR A 591 -15.11 -0.96 9.78
C TYR A 591 -15.53 0.14 8.80
N LEU A 592 -14.58 0.94 8.29
CA LEU A 592 -14.84 2.11 7.46
C LEU A 592 -15.62 1.79 6.16
N PRO A 593 -15.34 0.70 5.42
CA PRO A 593 -16.17 0.31 4.27
C PRO A 593 -17.63 0.01 4.65
N HIS A 594 -17.85 -0.66 5.79
CA HIS A 594 -19.18 -0.99 6.29
C HIS A 594 -19.95 0.26 6.72
N ALA A 595 -19.31 1.15 7.46
CA ALA A 595 -19.91 2.41 7.89
C ALA A 595 -20.22 3.34 6.70
N LEU A 596 -19.32 3.41 5.69
CA LEU A 596 -19.56 4.16 4.46
C LEU A 596 -20.77 3.63 3.68
N GLN A 597 -20.89 2.30 3.54
CA GLN A 597 -22.02 1.68 2.85
C GLN A 597 -23.35 2.00 3.54
N ALA A 598 -23.39 1.92 4.88
CA ALA A 598 -24.57 2.31 5.65
C ALA A 598 -24.88 3.80 5.48
N TYR A 599 -23.87 4.67 5.58
CA TYR A 599 -24.04 6.12 5.48
C TYR A 599 -24.51 6.59 4.10
N HIS A 600 -24.02 5.97 3.01
CA HIS A 600 -24.48 6.26 1.65
C HIS A 600 -25.92 5.83 1.38
N SER A 601 -26.46 4.89 2.18
CA SER A 601 -27.83 4.41 2.02
C SER A 601 -28.89 5.30 2.69
N LEU A 602 -28.48 6.36 3.38
CA LEU A 602 -29.36 7.34 4.04
C LEU A 602 -30.13 8.21 3.03
N SER A 603 -31.46 8.22 3.12
CA SER A 603 -32.38 9.17 2.46
C SER A 603 -32.74 10.37 3.37
N GLU A 604 -33.68 11.22 2.95
CA GLU A 604 -33.99 12.55 3.55
C GLU A 604 -34.28 12.56 5.08
N ASP A 605 -34.77 11.46 5.66
CA ASP A 605 -34.96 11.30 7.11
C ASP A 605 -33.74 10.65 7.77
N GLU A 606 -32.84 11.48 8.31
CA GLU A 606 -31.57 11.03 8.90
C GLU A 606 -31.70 10.68 10.42
N PRO A 607 -31.17 9.54 10.87
CA PRO A 607 -31.08 9.17 12.29
C PRO A 607 -30.29 10.18 13.12
N SER A 608 -30.62 10.36 14.39
CA SER A 608 -29.88 11.27 15.30
C SER A 608 -28.37 10.95 15.34
N ASP A 609 -28.02 9.67 15.49
CA ASP A 609 -26.64 9.19 15.61
C ASP A 609 -25.86 9.19 14.29
N SER A 610 -26.53 9.48 13.16
CA SER A 610 -25.86 9.55 11.85
C SER A 610 -24.83 10.69 11.81
N THR A 611 -25.12 11.80 12.49
CA THR A 611 -24.22 12.96 12.58
C THR A 611 -22.95 12.61 13.35
N GLY A 612 -23.08 11.96 14.50
CA GLY A 612 -21.96 11.47 15.31
C GLY A 612 -21.12 10.42 14.59
N LEU A 613 -21.76 9.46 13.92
CA LEU A 613 -21.05 8.46 13.11
C LEU A 613 -20.29 9.11 11.95
N GLY A 614 -20.94 10.04 11.23
CA GLY A 614 -20.32 10.81 10.15
C GLY A 614 -19.10 11.60 10.63
N TYR A 615 -19.17 12.23 11.80
CA TYR A 615 -18.04 12.92 12.42
C TYR A 615 -16.86 11.98 12.71
N LYS A 616 -17.10 10.82 13.34
CA LYS A 616 -16.05 9.82 13.63
C LYS A 616 -15.42 9.27 12.35
N MET A 617 -16.23 8.97 11.34
CA MET A 617 -15.76 8.52 10.02
C MET A 617 -14.88 9.57 9.35
N ALA A 618 -15.32 10.83 9.34
CA ALA A 618 -14.55 11.93 8.76
C ALA A 618 -13.21 12.13 9.48
N CYS A 619 -13.20 12.02 10.81
CA CYS A 619 -11.97 12.04 11.61
C CYS A 619 -10.98 10.93 11.22
N CYS A 620 -11.46 9.73 10.89
CA CYS A 620 -10.62 8.65 10.40
C CYS A 620 -10.14 8.92 8.96
N LEU A 621 -11.02 9.39 8.09
CA LEU A 621 -10.70 9.71 6.68
C LEU A 621 -9.64 10.80 6.54
N ILE A 622 -9.72 11.87 7.34
CA ILE A 622 -8.70 12.94 7.38
C ILE A 622 -7.33 12.35 7.75
N ARG A 623 -7.28 11.44 8.73
CA ARG A 623 -6.04 10.77 9.15
C ARG A 623 -5.48 9.81 8.10
N GLU A 624 -6.33 9.24 7.26
CA GLU A 624 -5.90 8.46 6.09
C GLU A 624 -5.50 9.33 4.88
N GLY A 625 -5.70 10.64 4.95
CA GLY A 625 -5.47 11.58 3.84
C GLY A 625 -6.59 11.58 2.79
N ARG A 626 -7.76 11.01 3.09
CA ARG A 626 -8.94 10.94 2.20
C ARG A 626 -9.82 12.18 2.39
N TYR A 627 -9.24 13.36 2.20
CA TYR A 627 -9.91 14.63 2.51
C TYR A 627 -11.21 14.88 1.74
N PRO A 628 -11.33 14.59 0.42
CA PRO A 628 -12.58 14.83 -0.30
C PRO A 628 -13.77 14.03 0.24
N GLU A 629 -13.55 12.78 0.64
CA GLU A 629 -14.59 11.93 1.23
C GLU A 629 -14.97 12.43 2.64
N ALA A 630 -13.99 12.87 3.41
CA ALA A 630 -14.23 13.50 4.71
C ALA A 630 -15.05 14.79 4.56
N ILE A 631 -14.71 15.65 3.58
CA ILE A 631 -15.44 16.88 3.29
C ILE A 631 -16.89 16.58 2.93
N ALA A 632 -17.14 15.64 2.00
CA ALA A 632 -18.50 15.32 1.58
C ALA A 632 -19.38 14.83 2.75
N ILE A 633 -18.82 14.02 3.66
CA ILE A 633 -19.53 13.58 4.87
C ILE A 633 -19.74 14.75 5.83
N LEU A 634 -18.72 15.56 6.10
CA LEU A 634 -18.81 16.70 7.02
C LEU A 634 -19.75 17.80 6.52
N GLU A 635 -19.79 18.07 5.22
CA GLU A 635 -20.77 18.99 4.62
C GLU A 635 -22.20 18.52 4.89
N ARG A 636 -22.47 17.21 4.72
CA ARG A 636 -23.77 16.61 5.04
C ARG A 636 -24.09 16.73 6.53
N VAL A 637 -23.15 16.37 7.41
CA VAL A 637 -23.31 16.50 8.87
C VAL A 637 -23.64 17.94 9.27
N VAL A 638 -22.92 18.93 8.72
CA VAL A 638 -23.15 20.35 9.01
C VAL A 638 -24.49 20.84 8.47
N ILE A 639 -24.96 20.34 7.32
CA ILE A 639 -26.30 20.66 6.79
C ILE A 639 -27.39 20.17 7.74
N VAL A 640 -27.28 18.95 8.24
CA VAL A 640 -28.26 18.32 9.14
C VAL A 640 -28.28 19.03 10.50
N GLN A 641 -27.10 19.37 11.02
CA GLN A 641 -26.92 20.12 12.25
C GLN A 641 -27.37 21.60 12.16
N ARG A 642 -27.79 22.10 10.99
CA ARG A 642 -28.41 23.45 10.91
C ARG A 642 -29.70 23.56 11.71
N ARG A 643 -30.40 22.44 11.93
CA ARG A 643 -31.63 22.36 12.72
C ARG A 643 -31.39 22.44 14.23
N LEU A 644 -30.14 22.27 14.68
CA LEU A 644 -29.76 22.42 16.09
C LEU A 644 -29.58 23.90 16.45
N GLU A 645 -29.77 24.20 17.73
CA GLU A 645 -29.54 25.53 18.32
C GLU A 645 -28.17 26.11 17.94
N GLU A 646 -28.07 27.44 17.86
CA GLU A 646 -26.86 28.12 17.35
C GLU A 646 -25.64 27.95 18.26
N ASP A 647 -25.83 27.64 19.54
CA ASP A 647 -24.82 27.49 20.58
C ASP A 647 -24.38 26.04 20.84
N ASN A 648 -24.88 25.06 20.07
CA ASN A 648 -24.57 23.66 20.27
C ASN A 648 -23.08 23.32 20.01
N SER A 649 -22.39 22.77 21.02
CA SER A 649 -20.97 22.38 20.97
C SER A 649 -20.64 21.38 19.84
N GLU A 650 -21.54 20.43 19.55
CA GLU A 650 -21.35 19.43 18.50
C GLU A 650 -21.33 20.04 17.09
N LYS A 651 -22.12 21.10 16.90
CA LYS A 651 -22.18 21.88 15.65
C LYS A 651 -20.85 22.59 15.42
N PHE A 652 -20.30 23.25 16.44
CA PHE A 652 -18.98 23.88 16.34
C PHE A 652 -17.89 22.85 16.09
N ALA A 653 -17.88 21.72 16.81
CA ALA A 653 -16.88 20.67 16.62
C ALA A 653 -16.88 20.11 15.18
N SER A 654 -18.06 19.93 14.58
CA SER A 654 -18.22 19.41 13.22
C SER A 654 -17.82 20.43 12.16
N GLN A 655 -18.21 21.70 12.32
CA GLN A 655 -17.83 22.79 11.41
C GLN A 655 -16.33 23.09 11.47
N ASP A 656 -15.75 23.04 12.66
CA ASP A 656 -14.32 23.18 12.89
C ASP A 656 -13.52 22.03 12.24
N LYS A 657 -14.04 20.79 12.32
CA LYS A 657 -13.46 19.65 11.60
C LYS A 657 -13.54 19.80 10.09
N LEU A 658 -14.65 20.36 9.58
CA LEU A 658 -14.81 20.69 8.16
C LEU A 658 -13.81 21.75 7.71
N ALA A 659 -13.58 22.79 8.53
CA ALA A 659 -12.55 23.79 8.25
C ALA A 659 -11.14 23.15 8.19
N GLN A 660 -10.80 22.26 9.12
CA GLN A 660 -9.55 21.51 9.06
C GLN A 660 -9.44 20.69 7.76
N ALA A 661 -10.51 19.98 7.39
CA ALA A 661 -10.53 19.20 6.17
C ALA A 661 -10.33 20.08 4.92
N TYR A 662 -10.86 21.30 4.90
CA TYR A 662 -10.59 22.27 3.84
C TYR A 662 -9.14 22.76 3.83
N ILE A 663 -8.53 23.05 4.99
CA ILE A 663 -7.12 23.42 5.09
C ILE A 663 -6.24 22.28 4.55
N ASP A 664 -6.44 21.06 5.04
CA ASP A 664 -5.66 19.89 4.65
C ASP A 664 -5.83 19.53 3.16
N ASN A 665 -6.99 19.82 2.58
CA ASN A 665 -7.28 19.64 1.15
C ASN A 665 -6.84 20.84 0.27
N GLY A 666 -6.25 21.89 0.87
CA GLY A 666 -5.80 23.09 0.15
C GLY A 666 -6.90 24.07 -0.26
N GLN A 667 -8.15 23.90 0.19
CA GLN A 667 -9.26 24.82 -0.06
C GLN A 667 -9.27 25.97 0.96
N ILE A 668 -8.16 26.71 1.02
CA ILE A 668 -7.88 27.68 2.10
C ILE A 668 -8.94 28.79 2.18
N ASP A 669 -9.40 29.34 1.05
CA ASP A 669 -10.42 30.39 1.05
C ASP A 669 -11.75 29.95 1.67
N LYS A 670 -12.19 28.71 1.39
CA LYS A 670 -13.40 28.15 2.00
C LYS A 670 -13.21 27.93 3.51
N ALA A 671 -12.02 27.51 3.92
CA ALA A 671 -11.70 27.36 5.34
C ALA A 671 -11.77 28.71 6.07
N ILE A 672 -11.16 29.76 5.52
CA ILE A 672 -11.18 31.12 6.08
C ILE A 672 -12.62 31.61 6.22
N SER A 673 -13.41 31.58 5.14
CA SER A 673 -14.81 32.04 5.19
C SER A 673 -15.67 31.25 6.17
N LEU A 674 -15.42 29.95 6.35
CA LEU A 674 -16.12 29.13 7.33
C LEU A 674 -15.69 29.49 8.76
N LEU A 675 -14.39 29.65 9.02
CA LEU A 675 -13.84 29.98 10.34
C LEU A 675 -14.25 31.39 10.80
N GLU A 676 -14.26 32.38 9.91
CA GLU A 676 -14.77 33.73 10.21
C GLU A 676 -16.25 33.67 10.64
N ARG A 677 -17.07 32.86 9.96
CA ARG A 677 -18.47 32.63 10.35
C ARG A 677 -18.61 31.91 11.69
N ILE A 678 -17.78 30.89 11.95
CA ILE A 678 -17.77 30.17 13.22
C ILE A 678 -17.45 31.13 14.36
N ILE A 679 -16.38 31.92 14.22
CA ILE A 679 -15.94 32.88 15.25
C ILE A 679 -17.00 33.96 15.47
N ALA A 680 -17.60 34.51 14.41
CA ALA A 680 -18.67 35.49 14.53
C ALA A 680 -19.91 34.94 15.28
N SER A 681 -20.22 33.65 15.10
CA SER A 681 -21.27 32.96 15.84
C SER A 681 -20.86 32.72 17.30
N GLN A 682 -19.65 32.21 17.53
CA GLN A 682 -19.12 31.95 18.87
C GLN A 682 -19.07 33.22 19.72
N SER A 683 -18.64 34.37 19.16
CA SER A 683 -18.58 35.65 19.86
C SER A 683 -19.94 36.17 20.39
N ARG A 684 -21.07 35.61 19.94
CA ARG A 684 -22.41 35.97 20.46
C ARG A 684 -22.77 35.22 21.75
N PHE A 685 -22.22 34.03 21.94
CA PHE A 685 -22.64 33.09 23.00
C PHE A 685 -21.51 32.71 23.95
N LEU A 686 -20.26 32.77 23.50
CA LEU A 686 -19.07 32.40 24.25
C LEU A 686 -18.25 33.66 24.60
N PRO A 687 -17.75 33.76 25.85
CA PRO A 687 -16.76 34.76 26.22
C PRO A 687 -15.47 34.63 25.37
N ASN A 688 -14.78 35.74 25.14
CA ASN A 688 -13.58 35.80 24.29
C ASN A 688 -12.40 34.92 24.78
N ASP A 689 -12.40 34.49 26.04
CA ASP A 689 -11.41 33.59 26.62
C ASP A 689 -11.83 32.11 26.59
N HIS A 690 -12.99 31.80 26.00
CA HIS A 690 -13.49 30.43 25.91
C HIS A 690 -12.56 29.54 25.04
N PRO A 691 -12.18 28.32 25.51
CA PRO A 691 -11.24 27.46 24.81
C PRO A 691 -11.59 27.16 23.34
N ASP A 692 -12.88 26.96 23.04
CA ASP A 692 -13.35 26.66 21.69
C ASP A 692 -13.19 27.84 20.73
N GLN A 693 -13.43 29.06 21.20
CA GLN A 693 -13.26 30.27 20.38
C GLN A 693 -11.78 30.52 20.07
N LEU A 694 -10.90 30.34 21.08
CA LEU A 694 -9.45 30.42 20.89
C LEU A 694 -8.96 29.36 19.90
N THR A 695 -9.54 28.16 19.93
CA THR A 695 -9.20 27.04 19.04
C THR A 695 -9.65 27.30 17.60
N SER A 696 -10.81 27.93 17.39
CA SER A 696 -11.26 28.41 16.07
C SER A 696 -10.36 29.53 15.53
N GLN A 697 -9.98 30.49 16.38
CA GLN A 697 -9.08 31.60 16.03
C GLN A 697 -7.69 31.09 15.62
N GLU A 698 -7.15 30.11 16.34
CA GLU A 698 -5.87 29.48 16.00
C GLU A 698 -5.91 28.77 14.64
N ARG A 699 -7.00 28.10 14.30
CA ARG A 699 -7.18 27.52 12.96
C ARG A 699 -7.32 28.58 11.87
N LEU A 700 -7.95 29.71 12.17
CA LEU A 700 -8.01 30.83 11.24
C LEU A 700 -6.61 31.38 10.97
N ALA A 701 -5.78 31.51 12.00
CA ALA A 701 -4.37 31.90 11.85
C ALA A 701 -3.58 30.88 11.03
N GLU A 702 -3.78 29.57 11.25
CA GLU A 702 -3.18 28.52 10.42
C GLU A 702 -3.59 28.64 8.95
N ALA A 703 -4.88 28.89 8.67
CA ALA A 703 -5.36 29.13 7.31
C ALA A 703 -4.71 30.37 6.65
N TYR A 704 -4.52 31.47 7.40
CA TYR A 704 -3.80 32.65 6.90
C TYR A 704 -2.32 32.37 6.62
N ASN A 705 -1.64 31.59 7.46
CA ASN A 705 -0.27 31.13 7.22
C ASN A 705 -0.19 30.31 5.92
N PHE A 706 -1.11 29.37 5.69
CA PHE A 706 -1.18 28.63 4.42
C PHE A 706 -1.47 29.54 3.20
N LYS A 707 -2.20 30.63 3.40
CA LYS A 707 -2.43 31.68 2.39
C LYS A 707 -1.21 32.60 2.21
N ARG A 708 -0.11 32.40 2.96
CA ARG A 708 1.10 33.23 3.01
C ARG A 708 0.82 34.68 3.45
N GLN A 709 -0.14 34.85 4.34
CA GLN A 709 -0.45 36.14 4.98
C GLN A 709 -0.07 36.07 6.47
N PRO A 710 1.22 36.20 6.82
CA PRO A 710 1.67 36.00 8.20
C PRO A 710 1.23 37.12 9.13
N ALA A 711 0.96 38.34 8.64
CA ALA A 711 0.56 39.48 9.47
C ALA A 711 -0.76 39.25 10.24
N PRO A 712 -1.90 38.87 9.60
CA PRO A 712 -3.13 38.55 10.33
C PRO A 712 -2.96 37.32 11.24
N ALA A 713 -2.20 36.31 10.82
CA ALA A 713 -1.93 35.12 11.63
C ALA A 713 -1.18 35.46 12.92
N ILE A 714 -0.12 36.28 12.83
CA ILE A 714 0.67 36.75 13.98
C ILE A 714 -0.22 37.53 14.95
N SER A 715 -1.04 38.46 14.47
CA SER A 715 -1.94 39.26 15.32
C SER A 715 -2.90 38.39 16.13
N ILE A 716 -3.55 37.42 15.47
CA ILE A 716 -4.46 36.48 16.12
C ILE A 716 -3.70 35.62 17.15
N LEU A 717 -2.53 35.10 16.80
CA LEU A 717 -1.76 34.20 17.66
C LEU A 717 -1.13 34.92 18.85
N GLU A 718 -0.67 36.17 18.71
CA GLU A 718 -0.23 37.01 19.83
C GLU A 718 -1.38 37.24 20.83
N TYR A 719 -2.60 37.48 20.32
CA TYR A 719 -3.79 37.62 21.15
C TYR A 719 -4.16 36.31 21.88
N THR A 720 -4.27 35.18 21.18
CA THR A 720 -4.68 33.90 21.79
C THR A 720 -3.66 33.37 22.79
N THR A 721 -2.36 33.50 22.49
CA THR A 721 -1.28 33.11 23.40
C THR A 721 -1.25 33.97 24.65
N ALA A 722 -1.46 35.29 24.53
CA ALA A 722 -1.52 36.20 25.69
C ALA A 722 -2.68 35.82 26.64
N ILE A 723 -3.85 35.47 26.12
CA ILE A 723 -4.98 35.01 26.95
C ILE A 723 -4.65 33.69 27.64
N ARG A 724 -4.19 32.68 26.89
CA ARG A 724 -3.85 31.36 27.45
C ARG A 724 -2.72 31.43 28.47
N SER A 725 -1.77 32.35 28.31
CA SER A 725 -0.66 32.52 29.26
C SER A 725 -1.11 33.06 30.63
N LYS A 726 -2.25 33.77 30.69
CA LYS A 726 -2.81 34.26 31.96
C LYS A 726 -3.58 33.19 32.71
N SER A 727 -4.19 32.23 32.00
CA SER A 727 -5.09 31.23 32.57
C SER A 727 -4.48 29.83 32.73
N LEU A 728 -3.44 29.51 31.95
CA LEU A 728 -2.84 28.17 31.92
C LEU A 728 -1.38 28.19 32.42
N PRO A 729 -0.94 27.14 33.13
CA PRO A 729 0.46 26.97 33.50
C PRO A 729 1.37 26.89 32.27
N GLU A 730 2.64 27.26 32.45
CA GLU A 730 3.65 27.30 31.39
C GLU A 730 3.91 25.93 30.71
N ASN A 731 3.69 24.82 31.42
CA ASN A 731 3.83 23.45 30.90
C ASN A 731 2.51 22.86 30.34
N ASP A 732 1.42 23.65 30.25
CA ASP A 732 0.16 23.17 29.65
C ASP A 732 0.32 22.99 28.13
N ASN A 733 -0.03 21.80 27.63
CA ASN A 733 0.11 21.45 26.22
C ASN A 733 -0.66 22.38 25.27
N ARG A 734 -1.78 22.98 25.72
CA ARG A 734 -2.57 23.91 24.90
C ARG A 734 -1.82 25.23 24.71
N LEU A 735 -1.24 25.76 25.78
CA LEU A 735 -0.40 26.98 25.70
C LEU A 735 0.83 26.74 24.81
N LEU A 736 1.53 25.63 25.03
CA LEU A 736 2.68 25.25 24.19
C LEU A 736 2.30 25.04 22.72
N SER A 737 1.06 24.61 22.43
CA SER A 737 0.56 24.47 21.06
C SER A 737 0.29 25.83 20.40
N SER A 738 -0.32 26.77 21.14
CA SER A 738 -0.51 28.15 20.66
C SER A 738 0.81 28.86 20.39
N GLN A 739 1.76 28.75 21.31
CA GLN A 739 3.11 29.33 21.16
C GLN A 739 3.86 28.70 19.99
N TYR A 740 3.71 27.39 19.78
CA TYR A 740 4.27 26.70 18.62
C TYR A 740 3.72 27.26 17.29
N LEU A 741 2.39 27.48 17.20
CA LEU A 741 1.78 28.10 16.02
C LEU A 741 2.25 29.54 15.82
N LEU A 742 2.39 30.32 16.90
CA LEU A 742 2.94 31.68 16.86
C LEU A 742 4.37 31.70 16.31
N ALA A 743 5.23 30.78 16.77
CA ALA A 743 6.59 30.68 16.28
C ALA A 743 6.65 30.27 14.80
N GLN A 744 5.74 29.43 14.33
CA GLN A 744 5.60 29.12 12.90
C GLN A 744 5.23 30.39 12.12
N ALA A 745 4.24 31.15 12.58
CA ALA A 745 3.82 32.41 11.95
C ALA A 745 4.95 33.46 11.92
N TYR A 746 5.75 33.57 13.00
CA TYR A 746 6.94 34.43 13.02
C TYR A 746 8.02 33.97 12.05
N THR A 747 8.25 32.66 11.92
CA THR A 747 9.20 32.10 10.95
C THR A 747 8.78 32.44 9.51
N GLU A 748 7.49 32.29 9.20
CA GLU A 748 6.92 32.63 7.89
C GLU A 748 6.90 34.15 7.63
N GLY A 749 6.70 34.96 8.66
CA GLY A 749 6.78 36.42 8.61
C GLY A 749 8.19 37.01 8.64
N GLY A 750 9.24 36.17 8.56
CA GLY A 750 10.63 36.61 8.55
C GLY A 750 11.18 37.13 9.89
N ARG A 751 10.42 37.01 10.99
CA ARG A 751 10.85 37.37 12.35
C ARG A 751 11.49 36.17 13.04
N THR A 752 12.56 35.64 12.45
CA THR A 752 13.19 34.37 12.87
C THR A 752 13.74 34.40 14.30
N ASP A 753 14.23 35.54 14.78
CA ASP A 753 14.77 35.64 16.14
C ASP A 753 13.71 35.43 17.23
N LYS A 754 12.52 36.02 17.07
CA LYS A 754 11.38 35.80 17.98
C LYS A 754 10.89 34.36 17.92
N ALA A 755 10.90 33.74 16.73
CA ALA A 755 10.52 32.34 16.58
C ALA A 755 11.49 31.41 17.32
N LEU A 756 12.80 31.69 17.26
CA LEU A 756 13.83 30.92 17.96
C LEU A 756 13.64 30.97 19.48
N GLU A 757 13.43 32.16 20.06
CA GLU A 757 13.21 32.32 21.49
C GLU A 757 12.05 31.42 21.99
N ILE A 758 10.91 31.47 21.30
CA ILE A 758 9.73 30.68 21.64
C ILE A 758 10.00 29.17 21.43
N LEU A 759 10.63 28.78 20.32
CA LEU A 759 10.87 27.36 20.01
C LEU A 759 11.90 26.72 20.94
N GLU A 760 12.98 27.44 21.29
CA GLU A 760 13.97 26.97 22.27
C GLU A 760 13.32 26.75 23.63
N HIS A 761 12.44 27.67 24.05
CA HIS A 761 11.65 27.54 25.28
C HIS A 761 10.72 26.31 25.26
N ILE A 762 9.91 26.14 24.20
CA ILE A 762 9.00 25.00 24.06
C ILE A 762 9.77 23.67 24.05
N VAL A 763 10.87 23.61 23.30
CA VAL A 763 11.69 22.39 23.21
C VAL A 763 12.32 22.07 24.56
N ALA A 764 12.78 23.06 25.33
CA ALA A 764 13.33 22.85 26.66
C ALA A 764 12.28 22.25 27.63
N ILE A 765 11.05 22.78 27.63
CA ILE A 765 9.96 22.26 28.45
C ILE A 765 9.58 20.83 28.01
N ARG A 766 9.26 20.64 26.73
CA ARG A 766 8.84 19.33 26.19
C ARG A 766 9.94 18.27 26.30
N SER A 767 11.21 18.66 26.30
CA SER A 767 12.32 17.72 26.50
C SER A 767 12.40 17.19 27.93
N ARG A 768 11.90 17.95 28.92
CA ARG A 768 11.80 17.53 30.33
C ARG A 768 10.52 16.76 30.63
N SER A 769 9.41 17.12 29.98
CA SER A 769 8.08 16.58 30.30
C SER A 769 7.61 15.43 29.40
N LEU A 770 8.12 15.30 28.18
CA LEU A 770 7.67 14.30 27.21
C LEU A 770 8.80 13.34 26.80
N PRO A 771 8.51 12.04 26.60
CA PRO A 771 9.43 11.09 25.99
C PRO A 771 10.01 11.56 24.66
N GLU A 772 11.21 11.09 24.32
CA GLU A 772 11.95 11.49 23.10
C GLU A 772 11.19 11.16 21.80
N ASP A 773 10.39 10.08 21.79
CA ASP A 773 9.58 9.64 20.66
C ASP A 773 8.19 10.30 20.58
N ASN A 774 7.87 11.21 21.50
CA ASN A 774 6.58 11.87 21.53
C ASN A 774 6.38 12.77 20.28
N PRO A 775 5.27 12.64 19.53
CA PRO A 775 5.04 13.41 18.30
C PRO A 775 5.05 14.93 18.49
N ALA A 776 4.59 15.44 19.64
CA ALA A 776 4.57 16.88 19.91
C ALA A 776 5.98 17.43 20.19
N ARG A 777 6.84 16.63 20.85
CA ARG A 777 8.26 16.96 21.08
C ARG A 777 9.02 17.00 19.76
N LEU A 778 8.90 15.94 18.95
CA LEU A 778 9.55 15.86 17.63
C LEU A 778 9.08 16.99 16.70
N ALA A 779 7.79 17.35 16.72
CA ALA A 779 7.27 18.45 15.93
C ALA A 779 7.90 19.81 16.32
N SER A 780 8.00 20.12 17.61
CA SER A 780 8.66 21.35 18.07
C SER A 780 10.16 21.38 17.73
N GLN A 781 10.87 20.26 17.89
CA GLN A 781 12.29 20.16 17.50
C GLN A 781 12.46 20.33 15.99
N HIS A 782 11.57 19.73 15.18
CA HIS A 782 11.58 19.89 13.73
C HIS A 782 11.41 21.34 13.32
N GLN A 783 10.44 22.06 13.91
CA GLN A 783 10.28 23.49 13.65
C GLN A 783 11.46 24.33 14.12
N LEU A 784 12.04 24.01 15.27
CA LEU A 784 13.26 24.69 15.75
C LEU A 784 14.41 24.52 14.74
N ALA A 785 14.57 23.34 14.14
CA ALA A 785 15.58 23.12 13.11
C ALA A 785 15.30 23.95 11.84
N LEU A 786 14.03 24.08 11.43
CA LEU A 786 13.64 24.94 10.32
C LEU A 786 13.96 26.41 10.61
N ALA A 787 13.68 26.89 11.83
CA ALA A 787 14.00 28.24 12.28
C ALA A 787 15.52 28.48 12.32
N TYR A 788 16.31 27.55 12.85
CA TYR A 788 17.78 27.64 12.82
C TYR A 788 18.32 27.74 11.39
N ARG A 789 17.79 26.94 10.45
CA ARG A 789 18.20 27.00 9.05
C ARG A 789 17.77 28.28 8.34
N ALA A 790 16.63 28.87 8.74
CA ALA A 790 16.20 30.17 8.25
C ALA A 790 17.13 31.28 8.77
N ASN A 791 17.58 31.18 10.02
CA ASN A 791 18.54 32.11 10.64
C ASN A 791 20.02 31.81 10.33
N LEU A 792 20.29 31.02 9.28
CA LEU A 792 21.65 30.65 8.83
C LEU A 792 22.50 29.85 9.84
N GLN A 793 21.90 29.33 10.93
CA GLN A 793 22.55 28.44 11.89
C GLN A 793 22.47 26.97 11.42
N THR A 794 23.02 26.68 10.24
CA THR A 794 22.87 25.38 9.55
C THR A 794 23.41 24.20 10.36
N SER A 795 24.50 24.36 11.10
CA SER A 795 25.09 23.30 11.93
C SER A 795 24.18 22.84 13.07
N LYS A 796 23.52 23.78 13.77
CA LYS A 796 22.51 23.46 14.80
C LYS A 796 21.28 22.78 14.19
N ALA A 797 20.84 23.24 13.02
CA ALA A 797 19.72 22.63 12.31
C ALA A 797 20.03 21.17 11.90
N ILE A 798 21.24 20.91 11.39
CA ILE A 798 21.69 19.56 11.03
C ILE A 798 21.69 18.64 12.25
N SER A 799 22.34 19.04 13.35
CA SER A 799 22.40 18.24 14.58
C SER A 799 21.01 17.86 15.08
N LEU A 800 20.06 18.80 15.06
CA LEU A 800 18.69 18.54 15.50
C LEU A 800 17.91 17.65 14.52
N LEU A 801 18.09 17.81 13.20
CA LEU A 801 17.45 16.97 12.18
C LEU A 801 18.03 15.55 12.13
N GLU A 802 19.35 15.37 12.33
CA GLU A 802 20.00 14.07 12.51
C GLU A 802 19.39 13.35 13.72
N HIS A 803 19.22 14.06 14.84
CA HIS A 803 18.56 13.51 16.03
C HIS A 803 17.10 13.10 15.74
N ILE A 804 16.28 13.99 15.16
CA ILE A 804 14.87 13.71 14.85
C ILE A 804 14.75 12.51 13.90
N THR A 805 15.49 12.52 12.80
CA THR A 805 15.46 11.42 11.83
C THR A 805 15.96 10.12 12.44
N ALA A 806 16.91 10.17 13.39
CA ALA A 806 17.35 9.01 14.13
C ALA A 806 16.23 8.41 14.99
N VAL A 807 15.54 9.24 15.78
CA VAL A 807 14.39 8.87 16.63
C VAL A 807 13.23 8.35 15.78
N GLU A 808 12.82 9.10 14.76
CA GLU A 808 11.74 8.71 13.85
C GLU A 808 12.03 7.40 13.15
N ALA A 809 13.30 7.14 12.80
CA ALA A 809 13.66 5.87 12.18
C ALA A 809 13.73 4.69 13.17
N ARG A 810 13.66 4.93 14.50
CA ARG A 810 13.42 3.88 15.52
C ARG A 810 11.93 3.56 15.67
N CYS A 811 11.06 4.58 15.56
CA CYS A 811 9.65 4.47 15.94
C CYS A 811 8.67 4.43 14.75
N LEU A 812 9.08 4.84 13.55
CA LEU A 812 8.22 4.97 12.36
C LEU A 812 8.75 4.15 11.17
N PRO A 813 7.86 3.48 10.40
CA PRO A 813 8.20 2.82 9.14
C PRO A 813 8.90 3.76 8.14
N GLN A 814 9.68 3.18 7.22
CA GLN A 814 10.49 3.95 6.26
C GLN A 814 9.63 4.79 5.29
N ASP A 815 8.42 4.34 4.98
CA ASP A 815 7.43 5.01 4.13
C ASP A 815 6.54 6.00 4.90
N HIS A 816 6.76 6.18 6.21
CA HIS A 816 5.93 7.08 7.01
C HIS A 816 6.13 8.55 6.62
N ARG A 817 5.03 9.26 6.33
CA ARG A 817 5.02 10.67 5.86
C ARG A 817 5.92 11.60 6.69
N LYS A 818 5.80 11.57 8.02
CA LYS A 818 6.59 12.44 8.91
C LYS A 818 8.10 12.21 8.79
N ARG A 819 8.52 10.94 8.76
CA ARG A 819 9.92 10.54 8.59
C ARG A 819 10.48 11.04 7.26
N LEU A 820 9.73 10.88 6.17
CA LEU A 820 10.13 11.38 4.86
C LEU A 820 10.25 12.91 4.82
N VAL A 821 9.43 13.65 5.58
CA VAL A 821 9.54 15.11 5.69
C VAL A 821 10.82 15.51 6.42
N SER A 822 11.11 14.92 7.59
CA SER A 822 12.35 15.21 8.33
C SER A 822 13.60 14.84 7.53
N GLN A 823 13.61 13.70 6.84
CA GLN A 823 14.71 13.27 5.98
C GLN A 823 14.91 14.22 4.80
N HIS A 824 13.84 14.63 4.12
CA HIS A 824 13.90 15.62 3.05
C HIS A 824 14.50 16.95 3.56
N GLU A 825 14.08 17.41 4.74
CA GLU A 825 14.59 18.66 5.33
C GLU A 825 16.06 18.55 5.78
N LEU A 826 16.50 17.36 6.22
CA LEU A 826 17.91 17.04 6.50
C LEU A 826 18.76 17.10 5.22
N GLY A 827 18.29 16.49 4.12
CA GLY A 827 18.98 16.56 2.82
C GLY A 827 19.17 18.01 2.34
N LYS A 828 18.17 18.87 2.55
CA LYS A 828 18.29 20.31 2.27
C LYS A 828 19.29 21.02 3.18
N ALA A 829 19.38 20.62 4.45
CA ALA A 829 20.33 21.18 5.39
C ALA A 829 21.77 20.79 5.02
N TYR A 830 22.03 19.51 4.72
CA TYR A 830 23.33 19.05 4.19
C TYR A 830 23.74 19.76 2.91
N ARG A 831 22.80 19.96 1.97
CA ARG A 831 23.09 20.71 0.73
C ARG A 831 23.54 22.15 1.01
N LYS A 832 22.90 22.84 1.96
CA LYS A 832 23.28 24.21 2.35
C LYS A 832 24.64 24.27 3.05
N ASP A 833 25.02 23.22 3.76
CA ASP A 833 26.30 23.10 4.46
C ASP A 833 27.46 22.71 3.53
N GLY A 834 27.15 22.19 2.34
CA GLY A 834 28.15 21.72 1.37
C GLY A 834 28.44 20.22 1.45
N ARG A 835 27.77 19.48 2.34
CA ARG A 835 27.80 18.01 2.46
C ARG A 835 26.96 17.36 1.35
N LEU A 836 27.40 17.53 0.10
CA LEU A 836 26.61 17.21 -1.10
C LEU A 836 26.36 15.70 -1.28
N GLU A 837 27.33 14.83 -0.98
CA GLU A 837 27.13 13.38 -1.09
C GLU A 837 26.01 12.89 -0.16
N GLU A 838 26.04 13.31 1.10
CA GLU A 838 25.03 12.92 2.10
C GLU A 838 23.65 13.52 1.80
N ALA A 839 23.63 14.74 1.24
CA ALA A 839 22.40 15.36 0.75
C ALA A 839 21.76 14.51 -0.36
N ILE A 840 22.57 14.06 -1.32
CA ILE A 840 22.11 13.23 -2.45
C ILE A 840 21.60 11.88 -1.97
N GLU A 841 22.35 11.17 -1.13
CA GLU A 841 21.95 9.85 -0.64
C GLU A 841 20.59 9.87 0.05
N ILE A 842 20.35 10.87 0.91
CA ILE A 842 19.06 11.00 1.61
C ILE A 842 17.94 11.43 0.65
N LEU A 843 18.22 12.36 -0.27
CA LEU A 843 17.21 12.84 -1.22
C LEU A 843 16.84 11.75 -2.26
N GLU A 844 17.79 10.94 -2.74
CA GLU A 844 17.54 9.78 -3.60
C GLU A 844 16.64 8.76 -2.89
N LEU A 845 16.91 8.45 -1.61
CA LEU A 845 16.08 7.58 -0.80
C LEU A 845 14.65 8.11 -0.68
N VAL A 846 14.49 9.40 -0.36
CA VAL A 846 13.17 10.03 -0.21
C VAL A 846 12.40 10.03 -1.54
N VAL A 847 13.07 10.34 -2.66
CA VAL A 847 12.46 10.34 -4.00
C VAL A 847 12.05 8.93 -4.40
N ASP A 848 12.90 7.91 -4.22
CA ASP A 848 12.57 6.52 -4.54
C ASP A 848 11.35 6.05 -3.76
N ILE A 849 11.32 6.27 -2.44
CA ILE A 849 10.16 5.91 -1.62
C ILE A 849 8.92 6.68 -2.07
N ARG A 850 9.00 8.01 -2.24
CA ARG A 850 7.85 8.82 -2.69
C ARG A 850 7.37 8.39 -4.08
N SER A 851 8.24 8.00 -5.00
CA SER A 851 7.87 7.55 -6.35
C SER A 851 7.08 6.24 -6.37
N ARG A 852 7.26 5.38 -5.36
CA ARG A 852 6.54 4.09 -5.25
C ARG A 852 5.10 4.25 -4.76
N TYR A 853 4.81 5.29 -3.97
CA TYR A 853 3.52 5.45 -3.29
C TYR A 853 2.74 6.71 -3.68
N LEU A 854 3.43 7.76 -4.18
CA LEU A 854 2.81 9.01 -4.59
C LEU A 854 2.72 9.12 -6.13
N PRO A 855 1.58 9.56 -6.67
CA PRO A 855 1.43 9.93 -8.07
C PRO A 855 2.49 10.93 -8.55
N GLU A 856 2.74 10.96 -9.85
CA GLU A 856 3.75 11.84 -10.47
C GLU A 856 3.44 13.33 -10.26
N ASP A 857 2.18 13.71 -10.17
CA ASP A 857 1.70 15.08 -9.97
C ASP A 857 1.67 15.53 -8.49
N HIS A 858 2.02 14.65 -7.56
CA HIS A 858 1.98 14.97 -6.14
C HIS A 858 3.05 16.01 -5.76
N ARG A 859 2.63 17.15 -5.18
CA ARG A 859 3.53 18.27 -4.81
C ARG A 859 4.77 17.83 -4.02
N ASP A 860 4.62 16.99 -2.99
CA ASP A 860 5.76 16.52 -2.17
C ASP A 860 6.77 15.64 -2.96
N ARG A 861 6.30 14.93 -3.99
CA ARG A 861 7.16 14.13 -4.87
C ARG A 861 7.97 15.05 -5.77
N LEU A 862 7.28 15.93 -6.52
CA LEU A 862 7.91 16.94 -7.37
C LEU A 862 8.90 17.82 -6.58
N ARG A 863 8.63 18.07 -5.30
CA ARG A 863 9.53 18.85 -4.42
C ARG A 863 10.81 18.14 -4.10
N SER A 864 10.72 16.86 -3.82
CA SER A 864 11.91 16.04 -3.55
C SER A 864 12.73 15.85 -4.81
N GLU A 865 12.07 15.66 -5.95
CA GLU A 865 12.71 15.57 -7.26
C GLU A 865 13.43 16.88 -7.63
N CYS A 866 12.80 18.04 -7.42
CA CYS A 866 13.43 19.35 -7.64
C CYS A 866 14.62 19.60 -6.70
N ASP A 867 14.48 19.29 -5.41
CA ASP A 867 15.57 19.45 -4.45
C ASP A 867 16.74 18.48 -4.70
N LEU A 868 16.45 17.26 -5.17
CA LEU A 868 17.45 16.29 -5.63
C LEU A 868 18.17 16.77 -6.89
N ALA A 869 17.44 17.25 -7.90
CA ALA A 869 18.01 17.81 -9.12
C ALA A 869 18.94 18.98 -8.79
N THR A 870 18.49 19.89 -7.91
CA THR A 870 19.31 20.99 -7.43
C THR A 870 20.58 20.49 -6.73
N ALA A 871 20.52 19.38 -5.97
CA ALA A 871 21.70 18.80 -5.35
C ALA A 871 22.69 18.22 -6.38
N TYR A 872 22.20 17.52 -7.41
CA TYR A 872 23.02 17.02 -8.52
C TYR A 872 23.75 18.15 -9.25
N SER A 873 23.10 19.30 -9.45
CA SER A 873 23.67 20.45 -10.15
C SER A 873 24.88 21.07 -9.47
N TYR A 874 25.01 20.90 -8.14
CA TYR A 874 26.19 21.35 -7.39
C TYR A 874 27.33 20.33 -7.37
N THR A 875 27.12 19.11 -7.88
CA THR A 875 28.21 18.10 -7.95
C THR A 875 29.04 18.25 -9.21
N HIS A 876 30.37 18.15 -9.07
CA HIS A 876 31.33 18.26 -10.19
C HIS A 876 31.35 17.03 -11.13
N ASN A 877 30.43 16.07 -11.00
CA ASN A 877 30.51 14.70 -11.54
C ASN A 877 29.54 14.38 -12.71
N ASP A 878 29.38 15.24 -13.72
CA ASP A 878 28.59 14.95 -14.94
C ASP A 878 27.08 14.58 -14.77
N ARG A 879 26.51 14.60 -13.55
CA ARG A 879 25.08 14.31 -13.28
C ARG A 879 24.13 15.47 -13.64
N THR A 880 24.64 16.50 -14.29
CA THR A 880 23.92 17.71 -14.72
C THR A 880 22.81 17.41 -15.73
N LYS A 881 23.01 16.41 -16.59
CA LYS A 881 21.97 15.91 -17.51
C LYS A 881 20.82 15.25 -16.75
N GLU A 882 21.11 14.51 -15.68
CA GLU A 882 20.08 13.89 -14.84
C GLU A 882 19.26 14.97 -14.12
N ALA A 883 19.91 16.00 -13.57
CA ALA A 883 19.25 17.15 -12.96
C ALA A 883 18.29 17.87 -13.93
N THR A 884 18.77 18.12 -15.15
CA THR A 884 17.98 18.79 -16.21
C THR A 884 16.77 17.93 -16.57
N ASN A 885 16.95 16.63 -16.80
CA ASN A 885 15.84 15.72 -17.13
C ASN A 885 14.78 15.65 -16.03
N ILE A 886 15.21 15.63 -14.76
CA ILE A 886 14.29 15.61 -13.61
C ILE A 886 13.47 16.91 -13.56
N LEU A 887 14.10 18.07 -13.78
CA LEU A 887 13.40 19.35 -13.77
C LEU A 887 12.50 19.56 -14.99
N GLU A 888 12.93 19.15 -16.18
CA GLU A 888 12.10 19.17 -17.39
C GLU A 888 10.86 18.29 -17.19
N HIS A 889 11.01 17.09 -16.63
CA HIS A 889 9.89 16.21 -16.27
C HIS A 889 8.99 16.85 -15.22
N ALA A 890 9.55 17.41 -14.14
CA ALA A 890 8.77 18.02 -13.07
C ALA A 890 7.99 19.26 -13.54
N VAL A 891 8.58 20.11 -14.38
CA VAL A 891 7.90 21.26 -14.99
C VAL A 891 6.84 20.79 -15.98
N ALA A 892 7.11 19.77 -16.79
CA ALA A 892 6.10 19.21 -17.71
C ALA A 892 4.89 18.71 -16.93
N VAL A 893 5.08 17.83 -15.94
CA VAL A 893 3.96 17.35 -15.09
C VAL A 893 3.27 18.52 -14.39
N GLY A 894 4.04 19.46 -13.84
CA GLY A 894 3.51 20.64 -13.16
C GLY A 894 2.66 21.54 -14.06
N SER A 895 3.10 21.82 -15.29
CA SER A 895 2.36 22.63 -16.26
C SER A 895 1.06 21.97 -16.74
N TRP A 896 0.98 20.64 -16.70
CA TRP A 896 -0.25 19.91 -17.00
C TRP A 896 -1.23 19.87 -15.82
N CYS A 897 -0.72 19.95 -14.58
CA CYS A 897 -1.51 19.70 -13.37
C CYS A 897 -1.86 20.96 -12.55
N PHE A 898 -1.05 22.02 -12.65
CA PHE A 898 -1.20 23.25 -11.89
C PHE A 898 -1.59 24.42 -12.80
N ALA A 899 -2.28 25.41 -12.24
CA ALA A 899 -2.56 26.65 -12.94
C ALA A 899 -1.25 27.40 -13.25
N GLU A 900 -1.24 28.22 -14.29
CA GLU A 900 -0.04 28.96 -14.72
C GLU A 900 0.50 29.88 -13.62
N ASP A 901 -0.39 30.42 -12.77
CA ASP A 901 -0.08 31.26 -11.63
C ASP A 901 0.24 30.49 -10.34
N ASP A 902 0.24 29.16 -10.37
CA ASP A 902 0.53 28.36 -9.19
C ASP A 902 1.96 28.62 -8.71
N THR A 903 2.07 29.10 -7.47
CA THR A 903 3.34 29.46 -6.84
C THR A 903 4.39 28.35 -6.86
N TYR A 904 3.97 27.09 -6.93
CA TYR A 904 4.87 25.95 -6.95
C TYR A 904 5.38 25.63 -8.36
N LEU A 905 4.53 25.79 -9.39
CA LEU A 905 4.95 25.67 -10.78
C LEU A 905 6.03 26.72 -11.13
N LEU A 906 5.85 27.96 -10.66
CA LEU A 906 6.83 29.04 -10.82
C LEU A 906 8.18 28.70 -10.18
N VAL A 907 8.19 28.00 -9.04
CA VAL A 907 9.44 27.55 -8.38
C VAL A 907 10.15 26.47 -9.20
N LEU A 908 9.40 25.53 -9.79
CA LEU A 908 9.98 24.50 -10.68
C LEU A 908 10.56 25.13 -11.95
N GLN A 909 9.85 26.07 -12.56
CA GLN A 909 10.31 26.82 -13.74
C GLN A 909 11.55 27.66 -13.44
N TYR A 910 11.58 28.33 -12.28
CA TYR A 910 12.76 29.06 -11.81
C TYR A 910 13.98 28.14 -11.65
N ALA A 911 13.78 26.96 -11.04
CA ALA A 911 14.86 25.98 -10.88
C ALA A 911 15.37 25.48 -12.24
N LEU A 912 14.48 25.15 -13.18
CA LEU A 912 14.84 24.72 -14.53
C LEU A 912 15.61 25.80 -15.30
N ALA A 913 15.15 27.05 -15.26
CA ALA A 913 15.81 28.17 -15.93
C ALA A 913 17.23 28.41 -15.38
N ARG A 914 17.40 28.29 -14.06
CA ARG A 914 18.70 28.38 -13.41
C ARG A 914 19.65 27.28 -13.89
N GLU A 915 19.17 26.05 -14.02
CA GLU A 915 19.96 24.94 -14.55
C GLU A 915 20.34 25.12 -16.02
N TYR A 916 19.40 25.59 -16.85
CA TYR A 916 19.71 25.97 -18.24
C TYR A 916 20.79 27.05 -18.31
N GLY A 917 20.74 28.04 -17.42
CA GLY A 917 21.75 29.09 -17.30
C GLY A 917 23.14 28.54 -17.01
N LEU A 918 23.26 27.68 -15.98
CA LEU A 918 24.52 27.05 -15.59
C LEU A 918 25.13 26.21 -16.71
N HIS A 919 24.31 25.56 -17.54
CA HIS A 919 24.75 24.71 -18.65
C HIS A 919 24.89 25.44 -20.00
N GLY A 920 24.71 26.77 -20.02
CA GLY A 920 24.90 27.57 -21.21
C GLY A 920 23.76 27.51 -22.22
N ARG A 921 22.62 26.88 -21.88
CA ARG A 921 21.33 26.93 -22.59
C ARG A 921 20.63 28.27 -22.31
N LEU A 922 21.36 29.38 -22.47
CA LEU A 922 20.95 30.70 -22.01
C LEU A 922 19.67 31.22 -22.67
N LYS A 923 19.42 30.85 -23.94
CA LYS A 923 18.20 31.26 -24.64
C LYS A 923 16.94 30.65 -24.00
N GLU A 924 16.95 29.34 -23.78
CA GLU A 924 15.84 28.63 -23.12
C GLU A 924 15.69 29.06 -21.66
N ALA A 925 16.79 29.36 -20.96
CA ALA A 925 16.76 29.93 -19.61
C ALA A 925 16.04 31.28 -19.55
N ILE A 926 16.33 32.16 -20.52
CA ILE A 926 15.70 33.49 -20.63
C ILE A 926 14.21 33.33 -20.95
N GLU A 927 13.84 32.48 -21.91
CA GLU A 927 12.44 32.24 -22.29
C GLU A 927 11.59 31.76 -21.10
N VAL A 928 12.08 30.79 -20.32
CA VAL A 928 11.38 30.30 -19.12
C VAL A 928 11.30 31.38 -18.04
N MET A 929 12.36 32.16 -17.83
CA MET A 929 12.37 33.19 -16.80
C MET A 929 11.52 34.43 -17.16
N GLU A 930 11.40 34.75 -18.46
CA GLU A 930 10.47 35.79 -18.94
C GLU A 930 9.03 35.42 -18.62
N HIS A 931 8.65 34.15 -18.82
CA HIS A 931 7.34 33.64 -18.41
C HIS A 931 7.15 33.77 -16.89
N VAL A 932 8.12 33.31 -16.07
CA VAL A 932 8.04 33.38 -14.60
C VAL A 932 7.87 34.82 -14.11
N VAL A 933 8.69 35.77 -14.60
CA VAL A 933 8.62 37.18 -14.19
C VAL A 933 7.30 37.82 -14.65
N ALA A 934 6.83 37.52 -15.87
CA ALA A 934 5.56 38.03 -16.35
C ALA A 934 4.39 37.57 -15.46
N THR A 935 4.33 36.28 -15.12
CA THR A 935 3.28 35.74 -14.24
C THR A 935 3.41 36.27 -12.82
N GLU A 936 4.62 36.34 -12.25
CA GLU A 936 4.85 36.92 -10.93
C GLU A 936 4.47 38.41 -10.86
N SER A 937 4.61 39.15 -11.97
CA SER A 937 4.23 40.56 -12.02
C SER A 937 2.71 40.80 -11.91
N TYR A 938 1.90 39.82 -12.33
CA TYR A 938 0.44 39.85 -12.24
C TYR A 938 -0.06 39.35 -10.88
N CYS A 939 0.62 38.37 -10.30
CA CYS A 939 0.14 37.65 -9.11
C CYS A 939 0.80 38.09 -7.79
N ARG A 940 1.90 38.85 -7.80
CA ARG A 940 2.64 39.26 -6.59
C ARG A 940 2.89 40.77 -6.53
N GLU A 941 2.92 41.28 -5.31
CA GLU A 941 3.26 42.68 -5.01
C GLU A 941 4.67 43.03 -5.50
N GLU A 942 4.89 44.31 -5.81
CA GLU A 942 6.13 44.82 -6.40
C GLU A 942 7.35 44.62 -5.47
N ASN A 943 7.13 44.59 -4.15
CA ASN A 943 8.17 44.38 -3.15
C ASN A 943 8.34 42.90 -2.74
N ASP A 944 7.68 41.95 -3.41
CA ASP A 944 7.82 40.52 -3.10
C ASP A 944 9.26 40.04 -3.38
N GLY A 945 9.93 39.51 -2.34
CA GLY A 945 11.34 39.14 -2.42
C GLY A 945 11.64 38.04 -3.44
N ARG A 946 10.66 37.19 -3.80
CA ARG A 946 10.85 36.16 -4.83
C ARG A 946 10.73 36.76 -6.23
N ARG A 947 9.78 37.66 -6.46
CA ARG A 947 9.67 38.42 -7.72
C ARG A 947 10.98 39.16 -8.01
N LEU A 948 11.52 39.87 -7.03
CA LEU A 948 12.81 40.56 -7.13
C LEU A 948 13.97 39.58 -7.44
N ALA A 949 13.95 38.37 -6.87
CA ALA A 949 14.96 37.36 -7.16
C ALA A 949 14.85 36.80 -8.59
N SER A 950 13.63 36.60 -9.10
CA SER A 950 13.38 36.20 -10.50
C SER A 950 13.83 37.27 -11.49
N GLU A 951 13.48 38.55 -11.25
CA GLU A 951 13.89 39.69 -12.07
C GLU A 951 15.42 39.87 -12.10
N LYS A 952 16.07 39.68 -10.95
CA LYS A 952 17.54 39.69 -10.85
C LYS A 952 18.18 38.56 -11.64
N LEU A 953 17.66 37.34 -11.54
CA LEU A 953 18.18 36.20 -12.30
C LEU A 953 17.99 36.40 -13.81
N LEU A 954 16.83 36.90 -14.25
CA LEU A 954 16.58 37.24 -15.66
C LEU A 954 17.61 38.24 -16.20
N SER A 955 17.89 39.29 -15.42
CA SER A 955 18.87 40.31 -15.78
C SER A 955 20.27 39.73 -15.92
N GLN A 956 20.70 38.87 -14.98
CA GLN A 956 21.98 38.16 -15.04
C GLN A 956 22.09 37.25 -16.28
N LEU A 957 21.04 36.48 -16.58
CA LEU A 957 21.03 35.59 -17.75
C LEU A 957 21.15 36.38 -19.08
N ARG A 958 20.49 37.54 -19.18
CA ARG A 958 20.59 38.43 -20.34
C ARG A 958 22.00 39.01 -20.49
N GLU A 959 22.61 39.47 -19.41
CA GLU A 959 23.99 39.97 -19.42
C GLU A 959 24.99 38.89 -19.87
N ASP A 960 24.86 37.67 -19.34
CA ASP A 960 25.69 36.53 -19.71
C ASP A 960 25.52 36.15 -21.18
N TYR A 961 24.28 36.16 -21.69
CA TYR A 961 23.97 35.90 -23.09
C TYR A 961 24.64 36.95 -24.01
N HIS A 962 24.47 38.24 -23.72
CA HIS A 962 25.08 39.32 -24.50
C HIS A 962 26.61 39.33 -24.40
N SER A 963 27.19 38.97 -23.25
CA SER A 963 28.63 38.83 -23.04
C SER A 963 29.21 37.70 -23.90
N ARG A 964 28.58 36.52 -23.94
CA ARG A 964 29.00 35.39 -24.78
C ARG A 964 28.84 35.70 -26.27
N ALA A 965 27.74 36.36 -26.67
CA ALA A 965 27.52 36.77 -28.05
C ALA A 965 28.60 37.76 -28.54
N ARG A 966 28.99 38.75 -27.71
CA ARG A 966 30.10 39.67 -28.01
C ARG A 966 31.44 38.94 -28.18
N LYS A 967 31.80 38.06 -27.24
CA LYS A 967 33.05 37.26 -27.33
C LYS A 967 33.10 36.37 -28.57
N LEU A 968 31.96 35.80 -28.98
CA LEU A 968 31.87 35.01 -30.21
C LEU A 968 32.02 35.89 -31.45
N GLY A 969 31.36 37.05 -31.48
CA GLY A 969 31.51 38.05 -32.54
C GLY A 969 32.96 38.53 -32.70
N ASP A 970 33.66 38.78 -31.59
CA ASP A 970 35.08 39.17 -31.59
C ASP A 970 35.99 38.03 -32.05
N ARG A 971 35.71 36.77 -31.69
CA ARG A 971 36.42 35.60 -32.23
C ARG A 971 36.23 35.45 -33.73
N ILE A 972 35.00 35.50 -34.23
CA ILE A 972 34.69 35.42 -35.67
C ILE A 972 35.40 36.56 -36.42
N ARG A 973 35.36 37.78 -35.85
CA ARG A 973 36.06 38.94 -36.42
C ARG A 973 37.58 38.74 -36.44
N GLY A 974 38.14 38.11 -35.40
CA GLY A 974 39.56 37.82 -35.26
C GLY A 974 40.07 36.66 -36.15
N SER A 975 39.31 35.57 -36.27
CA SER A 975 39.74 34.32 -36.92
C SER A 975 39.32 34.19 -38.38
N LEU A 976 38.21 34.79 -38.80
CA LEU A 976 37.69 34.68 -40.16
C LEU A 976 37.80 36.01 -40.90
N VAL A 977 37.30 37.09 -40.29
CA VAL A 977 37.17 38.39 -40.99
C VAL A 977 38.52 39.08 -41.16
N ARG A 978 39.35 39.19 -40.12
CA ARG A 978 40.67 39.83 -40.20
C ARG A 978 41.64 39.12 -41.16
N PRO A 979 41.74 37.78 -41.20
CA PRO A 979 42.55 37.07 -42.20
C PRO A 979 42.03 37.23 -43.63
N LEU A 980 40.72 37.20 -43.85
CA LEU A 980 40.12 37.45 -45.17
C LEU A 980 40.40 38.87 -45.65
N ILE A 981 40.26 39.88 -44.79
CA ILE A 981 40.59 41.27 -45.13
C ILE A 981 42.10 41.41 -45.45
N ARG A 982 42.98 40.75 -44.69
CA ARG A 982 44.42 40.74 -44.97
C ARG A 982 44.76 40.01 -46.27
N ALA A 983 44.06 38.92 -46.60
CA ALA A 983 44.22 38.19 -47.86
C ALA A 983 43.75 39.04 -49.05
N PHE A 984 42.60 39.72 -48.93
CA PHE A 984 42.07 40.62 -49.94
C PHE A 984 42.99 41.83 -50.18
N GLN A 985 43.54 42.41 -49.10
CA GLN A 985 44.52 43.50 -49.20
C GLN A 985 45.86 43.05 -49.82
N ARG A 986 46.30 41.79 -49.61
CA ARG A 986 47.47 41.21 -50.30
C ARG A 986 47.20 41.00 -51.79
N GLN A 987 46.01 40.51 -52.14
CA GLN A 987 45.60 40.28 -53.54
C GLN A 987 45.43 41.59 -54.32
N ARG A 988 45.02 42.67 -53.65
CA ARG A 988 44.95 44.01 -54.24
C ARG A 988 46.35 44.59 -54.49
N ARG A 989 47.30 44.38 -53.56
CA ARG A 989 48.70 44.78 -53.73
C ARG A 989 49.45 43.97 -54.80
N SER A 990 49.03 42.74 -55.10
CA SER A 990 49.59 41.97 -56.23
C SER A 990 48.99 42.35 -57.59
N ASN A 991 47.83 43.01 -57.62
CA ASN A 991 47.17 43.46 -58.85
C ASN A 991 47.54 44.89 -59.29
N ASP A 992 48.23 45.67 -58.46
CA ASP A 992 48.74 47.01 -58.82
C ASP A 992 50.08 46.97 -59.59
N GLY A 993 50.47 45.79 -60.10
CA GLY A 993 51.71 45.58 -60.87
C GLY A 993 51.47 44.97 -62.25
N GLY A 994 50.79 45.68 -63.15
CA GLY A 994 50.82 45.38 -64.60
C GLY A 994 49.49 45.56 -65.33
N PRO A 995 49.44 46.33 -66.45
CA PRO A 995 48.21 46.53 -67.21
C PRO A 995 48.05 45.45 -68.29
N ALA A 996 46.85 44.88 -68.47
CA ALA A 996 46.27 44.55 -69.79
C ALA A 996 44.95 43.75 -69.70
N ARG A 997 43.93 44.36 -70.33
CA ARG A 997 42.88 43.80 -71.23
C ARG A 997 42.17 42.48 -70.87
N GLY A 998 40.84 42.58 -70.80
CA GLY A 998 39.88 41.47 -70.85
C GLY A 998 38.64 41.80 -70.05
#